data_AF-A0A4Q3D3F7-F1
#
_entry.id   AF-A0A4Q3D3F7-F1
#
_cell.length_a   1.000
_cell.length_b   1.000
_cell.length_c   1.000
_cell.angle_alpha   90.00
_cell.angle_beta   90.00
_cell.angle_gamma   90.00
#
_symmetry.space_group_name_H-M   'P 1'
#
loop_
_entity.id
_entity.type
_entity.pdbx_description
1 polymer ?
#
loop_
_entity_poly.entity_id
_entity_poly.type
_entity_poly.pdbx_seq_one_letter_code
_entity_poly.pdbx_strand_id
1 'polypeptide(L)'
;MKRLNLLFAKVMLCGSITLGLVVHKAHAQKAKPVKILFLLDGSSSMLDDWQPGKQRFEVAGQLITAIVDSIQRVNPDVQFALRVFGHQYTVQQNNCFDTKLEVPYNRGNLQQIRSRLKYISPRGVSPIAYSLKLTAEENFVQSDWNAYSIILLTDGGESCGGNMCDVINKLLGSKIAFKPYILSLIDNTDLRKEYDCFGKFLAVPKPEDMAPAIKTIIDDNRLMFEKNDGTFAITKNEPKPIPVIETPVKKDTLPEPPAVVSREVVGLIGYDFKRSLRKVATRKITGPVRTYVARKPVRTVFTEEMPEIAVPAREKLSAISTVKHTKIRFTKIFVYPEIVPLKKVAKVVKVKFMEDEPAPAPVAAVPKPVPQEPKPNPKPGNTKPPPMPTGTVKQEDAPVKQVETVKSEDTKVLVYFTDGKGKYYKAEPKIDFVNVSTGKVAQSNYRFIDKRTGTPDPIKIAPGTYRITRAGSSFRSAVITVAPNTTGRIDILVSKGSIRFQYKDNPNRPVSEYTARINQSVAGGPLFTQRCDEIIEYDPGQYNILINTLPPTTASLPELKFGETTVIDIKENGTLAIENGFKGVVQLWSLVGGNYEPFYDFRLNGNPADQKLDLLPGSYKVFFFKDGKEQEMKFQIKSNAETLLTL
;
A
#
# COMPACT_ATOMS: atom_id res chain seq x y z
N MET A 1 -1.65 51.31 -94.21
CA MET A 1 -2.80 50.78 -94.99
C MET A 1 -4.02 50.66 -94.08
N LYS A 2 -5.21 50.37 -94.63
CA LYS A 2 -6.54 50.11 -94.00
C LYS A 2 -6.51 49.87 -92.45
N ARG A 3 -7.11 50.72 -91.61
CA ARG A 3 -8.57 50.91 -91.29
C ARG A 3 -9.20 49.80 -90.41
N LEU A 4 -9.73 50.23 -89.26
CA LEU A 4 -11.13 50.07 -88.77
C LEU A 4 -11.35 49.46 -87.36
N ASN A 5 -12.45 49.91 -86.75
CA ASN A 5 -13.04 49.62 -85.43
C ASN A 5 -13.47 48.11 -85.29
N LEU A 6 -14.05 47.58 -84.18
CA LEU A 6 -15.30 48.01 -83.52
C LEU A 6 -15.68 47.15 -82.27
N LEU A 7 -16.45 47.75 -81.33
CA LEU A 7 -17.45 47.21 -80.37
C LEU A 7 -17.14 46.08 -79.32
N PHE A 8 -17.54 46.40 -78.08
CA PHE A 8 -18.36 45.63 -77.11
C PHE A 8 -18.46 44.08 -77.20
N ALA A 9 -18.20 43.42 -76.06
CA ALA A 9 -19.07 42.36 -75.49
C ALA A 9 -18.82 42.16 -73.97
N LYS A 10 -19.83 41.69 -73.23
CA LYS A 10 -19.67 41.21 -71.83
C LYS A 10 -19.23 39.74 -71.86
N VAL A 11 -18.31 39.35 -70.97
CA VAL A 11 -18.18 37.96 -70.51
C VAL A 11 -18.12 37.94 -68.98
N MET A 12 -19.03 37.18 -68.37
CA MET A 12 -19.08 36.94 -66.93
C MET A 12 -18.14 35.78 -66.60
N LEU A 13 -16.99 36.05 -65.99
CA LEU A 13 -16.08 34.98 -65.54
C LEU A 13 -16.32 34.67 -64.06
N CYS A 14 -16.84 33.48 -63.78
CA CYS A 14 -17.07 33.01 -62.42
C CYS A 14 -15.73 32.66 -61.76
N GLY A 15 -15.30 33.48 -60.80
CA GLY A 15 -14.07 33.23 -60.03
C GLY A 15 -14.24 32.08 -59.06
N SER A 16 -13.86 30.86 -59.46
CA SER A 16 -13.90 29.67 -58.61
C SER A 16 -12.85 29.72 -57.50
N ILE A 17 -13.18 30.42 -56.40
CA ILE A 17 -12.42 30.36 -55.16
C ILE A 17 -12.60 28.96 -54.57
N THR A 18 -11.61 28.10 -54.77
CA THR A 18 -11.53 26.76 -54.16
C THR A 18 -11.22 26.87 -52.67
N LEU A 19 -12.28 27.10 -51.89
CA LEU A 19 -12.23 27.13 -50.43
C LEU A 19 -11.78 25.76 -49.90
N GLY A 20 -10.49 25.65 -49.55
CA GLY A 20 -9.88 24.43 -49.06
C GLY A 20 -10.44 24.03 -47.69
N LEU A 21 -11.44 23.15 -47.68
CA LEU A 21 -11.95 22.52 -46.46
C LEU A 21 -10.87 21.62 -45.84
N VAL A 22 -10.11 22.18 -44.90
CA VAL A 22 -9.25 21.40 -44.00
C VAL A 22 -10.13 20.62 -43.03
N VAL A 23 -10.58 19.44 -43.49
CA VAL A 23 -11.37 18.49 -42.70
C VAL A 23 -10.52 18.00 -41.53
N HIS A 24 -10.62 18.71 -40.41
CA HIS A 24 -10.10 18.26 -39.13
C HIS A 24 -10.87 17.00 -38.74
N LYS A 25 -10.27 15.83 -38.95
CA LYS A 25 -10.77 14.57 -38.40
C LYS A 25 -10.72 14.66 -36.87
N ALA A 26 -11.84 15.03 -36.27
CA ALA A 26 -12.05 14.88 -34.84
C ALA A 26 -11.89 13.40 -34.50
N HIS A 27 -10.73 13.02 -33.98
CA HIS A 27 -10.50 11.68 -33.46
C HIS A 27 -11.40 11.49 -32.24
N ALA A 28 -12.50 10.74 -32.41
CA ALA A 28 -13.33 10.32 -31.30
C ALA A 28 -12.44 9.59 -30.28
N GLN A 29 -12.28 10.16 -29.08
CA GLN A 29 -11.52 9.53 -28.02
C GLN A 29 -12.19 8.20 -27.65
N LYS A 30 -11.51 7.10 -27.98
CA LYS A 30 -11.99 5.75 -27.69
C LYS A 30 -12.12 5.59 -26.17
N ALA A 31 -13.33 5.33 -25.68
CA ALA A 31 -13.61 5.23 -24.26
C ALA A 31 -12.65 4.26 -23.55
N LYS A 32 -11.98 4.74 -22.50
CA LYS A 32 -11.02 3.96 -21.71
C LYS A 32 -11.76 2.88 -20.91
N PRO A 33 -11.27 1.62 -20.83
CA PRO A 33 -11.81 0.62 -19.92
C PRO A 33 -11.84 1.12 -18.47
N VAL A 34 -12.98 0.91 -17.80
CA VAL A 34 -13.22 1.38 -16.43
C VAL A 34 -12.69 0.36 -15.42
N LYS A 35 -11.91 0.85 -14.45
CA LYS A 35 -11.25 0.07 -13.39
C LYS A 35 -11.58 0.67 -12.02
N ILE A 36 -12.39 -0.02 -11.22
CA ILE A 36 -12.81 0.42 -9.88
C ILE A 36 -12.05 -0.39 -8.83
N LEU A 37 -11.36 0.27 -7.90
CA LEU A 37 -10.77 -0.37 -6.73
C LEU A 37 -11.58 -0.01 -5.48
N PHE A 38 -12.02 -1.04 -4.75
CA PHE A 38 -12.50 -0.87 -3.38
C PHE A 38 -11.30 -0.83 -2.46
N LEU A 39 -11.22 0.22 -1.65
CA LEU A 39 -10.30 0.34 -0.54
C LEU A 39 -11.10 0.14 0.74
N LEU A 40 -10.92 -1.00 1.39
CA LEU A 40 -11.71 -1.43 2.53
C LEU A 40 -10.92 -1.33 3.83
N ASP A 41 -11.52 -0.74 4.83
CA ASP A 41 -11.05 -0.75 6.20
C ASP A 41 -11.18 -2.14 6.84
N GLY A 42 -10.08 -2.61 7.41
CA GLY A 42 -9.95 -3.83 8.20
C GLY A 42 -9.28 -3.55 9.55
N SER A 43 -9.31 -2.31 10.04
CA SER A 43 -8.91 -1.96 11.40
C SER A 43 -9.88 -2.53 12.44
N SER A 44 -9.47 -2.56 13.72
CA SER A 44 -10.25 -3.22 14.78
C SER A 44 -11.63 -2.62 15.04
N SER A 45 -11.88 -1.34 14.70
CA SER A 45 -13.22 -0.72 14.85
C SER A 45 -14.27 -1.38 13.97
N MET A 46 -13.87 -1.94 12.82
CA MET A 46 -14.77 -2.65 11.90
C MET A 46 -15.30 -3.99 12.48
N LEU A 47 -14.84 -4.41 13.67
CA LEU A 47 -15.44 -5.50 14.46
C LEU A 47 -16.66 -5.07 15.29
N ASP A 48 -16.85 -3.76 15.50
CA ASP A 48 -18.01 -3.24 16.22
C ASP A 48 -19.32 -3.57 15.49
N ASP A 49 -20.41 -3.61 16.26
CA ASP A 49 -21.76 -3.63 15.70
C ASP A 49 -22.06 -2.36 14.89
N TRP A 50 -22.63 -2.58 13.71
CA TRP A 50 -23.37 -1.61 12.91
C TRP A 50 -24.87 -1.67 13.25
N GLN A 51 -25.35 -2.90 13.51
CA GLN A 51 -26.60 -3.20 14.20
C GLN A 51 -26.34 -4.32 15.22
N PRO A 52 -27.15 -4.50 16.27
CA PRO A 52 -26.92 -5.52 17.29
C PRO A 52 -26.69 -6.93 16.71
N GLY A 53 -25.50 -7.49 16.92
CA GLY A 53 -25.08 -8.79 16.39
C GLY A 53 -24.73 -8.78 14.89
N LYS A 54 -24.40 -7.63 14.30
CA LYS A 54 -23.98 -7.51 12.89
C LYS A 54 -22.84 -6.50 12.74
N GLN A 55 -21.65 -7.03 12.47
CA GLN A 55 -20.40 -6.26 12.42
C GLN A 55 -20.31 -5.33 11.20
N ARG A 56 -19.67 -4.17 11.39
CA ARG A 56 -19.38 -3.20 10.32
C ARG A 56 -18.65 -3.83 9.12
N PHE A 57 -17.67 -4.70 9.34
CA PHE A 57 -16.96 -5.37 8.25
C PHE A 57 -17.84 -6.27 7.37
N GLU A 58 -18.81 -6.98 7.97
CA GLU A 58 -19.76 -7.80 7.21
C GLU A 58 -20.64 -6.93 6.31
N VAL A 59 -21.09 -5.79 6.83
CA VAL A 59 -21.89 -4.80 6.11
C VAL A 59 -21.09 -4.16 4.98
N ALA A 60 -19.82 -3.80 5.21
CA ALA A 60 -18.92 -3.31 4.17
C ALA A 60 -18.76 -4.34 3.03
N GLY A 61 -18.56 -5.62 3.37
CA GLY A 61 -18.48 -6.70 2.40
C GLY A 61 -19.78 -6.88 1.59
N GLN A 62 -20.95 -6.79 2.25
CA GLN A 62 -22.25 -6.81 1.58
C GLN A 62 -22.39 -5.63 0.61
N LEU A 63 -22.08 -4.42 1.07
CA LEU A 63 -22.14 -3.18 0.28
C LEU A 63 -21.24 -3.23 -0.95
N ILE A 64 -19.99 -3.72 -0.81
CA ILE A 64 -19.09 -4.00 -1.95
C ILE A 64 -19.75 -4.96 -2.94
N THR A 65 -20.25 -6.11 -2.48
CA THR A 65 -20.84 -7.09 -3.42
C THR A 65 -22.11 -6.58 -4.10
N ALA A 66 -22.91 -5.74 -3.42
CA ALA A 66 -24.11 -5.12 -4.00
C ALA A 66 -23.76 -4.06 -5.06
N ILE A 67 -22.70 -3.27 -4.85
CA ILE A 67 -22.18 -2.31 -5.84
C ILE A 67 -21.62 -3.07 -7.06
N VAL A 68 -20.78 -4.09 -6.86
CA VAL A 68 -20.19 -4.89 -7.93
C VAL A 68 -21.26 -5.56 -8.78
N ASP A 69 -22.21 -6.26 -8.16
CA ASP A 69 -23.32 -6.94 -8.84
C ASP A 69 -24.19 -5.93 -9.62
N SER A 70 -24.52 -4.78 -9.02
CA SER A 70 -25.35 -3.78 -9.67
C SER A 70 -24.66 -3.10 -10.87
N ILE A 71 -23.36 -2.82 -10.80
CA ILE A 71 -22.61 -2.26 -11.94
C ILE A 71 -22.37 -3.35 -13.01
N GLN A 72 -21.99 -4.57 -12.63
CA GLN A 72 -21.76 -5.67 -13.60
C GLN A 72 -23.03 -6.04 -14.39
N ARG A 73 -24.23 -5.87 -13.81
CA ARG A 73 -25.51 -6.04 -14.50
C ARG A 73 -25.78 -5.00 -15.58
N VAL A 74 -25.19 -3.80 -15.51
CA VAL A 74 -25.29 -2.77 -16.58
C VAL A 74 -24.10 -2.86 -17.55
N ASN A 75 -22.88 -3.01 -17.02
CA ASN A 75 -21.67 -3.13 -17.82
C ASN A 75 -20.69 -4.20 -17.26
N PRO A 76 -20.70 -5.44 -17.79
CA PRO A 76 -19.78 -6.51 -17.38
C PRO A 76 -18.33 -6.32 -17.85
N ASP A 77 -18.02 -5.29 -18.64
CA ASP A 77 -16.65 -5.01 -19.08
C ASP A 77 -15.83 -4.22 -18.03
N VAL A 78 -16.49 -3.65 -17.01
CA VAL A 78 -15.87 -2.99 -15.85
C VAL A 78 -15.04 -3.99 -15.03
N GLN A 79 -13.82 -3.61 -14.68
CA GLN A 79 -12.92 -4.42 -13.87
C GLN A 79 -12.90 -3.93 -12.41
N PHE A 80 -12.96 -4.85 -11.47
CA PHE A 80 -12.98 -4.55 -10.04
C PHE A 80 -11.76 -5.13 -9.32
N ALA A 81 -11.25 -4.40 -8.35
CA ALA A 81 -10.19 -4.83 -7.44
C ALA A 81 -10.59 -4.56 -5.98
N LEU A 82 -10.00 -5.30 -5.04
CA LEU A 82 -10.14 -5.10 -3.60
C LEU A 82 -8.77 -4.99 -2.96
N ARG A 83 -8.48 -3.84 -2.34
CA ARG A 83 -7.39 -3.67 -1.37
C ARG A 83 -8.01 -3.48 0.01
N VAL A 84 -7.44 -4.14 1.00
CA VAL A 84 -7.84 -4.01 2.41
C VAL A 84 -6.64 -3.50 3.20
N PHE A 85 -6.89 -2.71 4.25
CA PHE A 85 -5.86 -2.16 5.14
C PHE A 85 -6.16 -2.49 6.61
N GLY A 86 -5.11 -2.61 7.43
CA GLY A 86 -5.25 -2.91 8.87
C GLY A 86 -5.66 -4.33 9.23
N HIS A 87 -5.81 -5.25 8.27
CA HIS A 87 -6.32 -6.60 8.50
C HIS A 87 -5.24 -7.67 8.70
N GLN A 88 -3.97 -7.37 8.39
CA GLN A 88 -2.87 -8.33 8.47
C GLN A 88 -2.21 -8.38 9.86
N TYR A 89 -2.18 -7.25 10.58
CA TYR A 89 -1.51 -7.09 11.86
C TYR A 89 -2.49 -6.65 12.95
N THR A 90 -2.19 -6.91 14.22
CA THR A 90 -3.06 -6.50 15.33
C THR A 90 -2.78 -5.06 15.80
N VAL A 91 -3.73 -4.44 16.50
CA VAL A 91 -3.57 -3.08 17.08
C VAL A 91 -2.28 -2.95 17.89
N GLN A 92 -1.90 -3.99 18.65
CA GLN A 92 -0.69 -4.00 19.48
C GLN A 92 0.60 -3.99 18.67
N GLN A 93 0.57 -4.42 17.40
CA GLN A 93 1.69 -4.34 16.47
C GLN A 93 1.77 -2.97 15.77
N ASN A 94 0.69 -2.18 15.82
CA ASN A 94 0.58 -0.80 15.32
C ASN A 94 1.21 -0.58 13.93
N ASN A 95 0.96 -1.50 12.99
CA ASN A 95 1.62 -1.47 11.69
C ASN A 95 0.97 -0.46 10.74
N CYS A 96 1.49 0.76 10.75
CA CYS A 96 1.06 1.86 9.87
C CYS A 96 1.41 1.68 8.37
N PHE A 97 1.80 0.48 7.96
CA PHE A 97 2.00 0.07 6.56
C PHE A 97 1.17 -1.17 6.18
N ASP A 98 0.23 -1.60 7.04
CA ASP A 98 -0.68 -2.72 6.79
C ASP A 98 -1.69 -2.40 5.69
N THR A 99 -1.38 -2.83 4.46
CA THR A 99 -2.29 -2.72 3.32
C THR A 99 -1.93 -3.71 2.21
N LYS A 100 -2.93 -4.40 1.66
CA LYS A 100 -2.70 -5.47 0.67
C LYS A 100 -3.81 -5.54 -0.37
N LEU A 101 -3.40 -5.71 -1.62
CA LEU A 101 -4.30 -6.02 -2.73
C LEU A 101 -4.73 -7.49 -2.59
N GLU A 102 -5.96 -7.70 -2.13
CA GLU A 102 -6.51 -9.03 -1.82
C GLU A 102 -7.29 -9.63 -2.99
N VAL A 103 -7.80 -8.79 -3.91
CA VAL A 103 -8.29 -9.22 -5.23
C VAL A 103 -7.77 -8.26 -6.32
N PRO A 104 -7.00 -8.73 -7.31
CA PRO A 104 -6.54 -7.90 -8.43
C PRO A 104 -7.67 -7.61 -9.43
N TYR A 105 -7.45 -6.61 -10.29
CA TYR A 105 -8.39 -6.22 -11.35
C TYR A 105 -8.76 -7.39 -12.27
N ASN A 106 -10.05 -7.72 -12.29
CA ASN A 106 -10.61 -8.71 -13.21
C ASN A 106 -12.09 -8.38 -13.53
N ARG A 107 -12.63 -8.98 -14.60
CA ARG A 107 -14.06 -8.90 -14.99
C ARG A 107 -14.84 -10.04 -14.36
N GLY A 108 -16.13 -9.82 -14.06
CA GLY A 108 -17.02 -10.86 -13.53
C GLY A 108 -16.59 -11.45 -12.18
N ASN A 109 -15.64 -10.83 -11.48
CA ASN A 109 -14.97 -11.37 -10.30
C ASN A 109 -15.76 -11.20 -8.98
N LEU A 110 -17.07 -10.97 -9.06
CA LEU A 110 -17.97 -10.83 -7.90
C LEU A 110 -17.82 -11.98 -6.90
N GLN A 111 -17.71 -13.22 -7.38
CA GLN A 111 -17.56 -14.40 -6.52
C GLN A 111 -16.16 -14.50 -5.90
N GLN A 112 -15.12 -13.99 -6.58
CA GLN A 112 -13.75 -13.91 -6.04
C GLN A 112 -13.69 -12.89 -4.89
N ILE A 113 -14.30 -11.71 -5.10
CA ILE A 113 -14.43 -10.65 -4.09
C ILE A 113 -15.24 -11.17 -2.89
N ARG A 114 -16.44 -11.73 -3.12
CA ARG A 114 -17.28 -12.32 -2.06
C ARG A 114 -16.57 -13.42 -1.28
N SER A 115 -15.88 -14.33 -1.97
CA SER A 115 -15.15 -15.42 -1.31
C SER A 115 -13.97 -14.89 -0.50
N ARG A 116 -13.20 -13.93 -1.03
CA ARG A 116 -12.04 -13.39 -0.30
C ARG A 116 -12.45 -12.61 0.94
N LEU A 117 -13.51 -11.79 0.86
CA LEU A 117 -14.07 -11.05 2.00
C LEU A 117 -14.44 -11.97 3.18
N LYS A 118 -14.99 -13.17 2.91
CA LYS A 118 -15.31 -14.17 3.96
C LYS A 118 -14.09 -14.64 4.75
N TYR A 119 -12.89 -14.58 4.19
CA TYR A 119 -11.63 -15.01 4.80
C TYR A 119 -10.71 -13.84 5.17
N ILE A 120 -11.27 -12.66 5.41
CA ILE A 120 -10.59 -11.52 6.01
C ILE A 120 -11.28 -11.21 7.34
N SER A 121 -10.50 -10.86 8.35
CA SER A 121 -10.99 -10.42 9.65
C SER A 121 -10.33 -9.09 9.99
N PRO A 122 -11.04 -8.09 10.54
CA PRO A 122 -10.42 -6.86 11.00
C PRO A 122 -9.57 -7.08 12.25
N ARG A 123 -8.41 -6.40 12.37
CA ARG A 123 -7.44 -6.68 13.47
C ARG A 123 -6.63 -5.47 13.96
N GLY A 124 -6.35 -4.49 13.10
CA GLY A 124 -5.26 -3.53 13.28
C GLY A 124 -5.68 -2.06 13.31
N VAL A 125 -4.84 -1.20 12.75
CA VAL A 125 -5.00 0.26 12.68
C VAL A 125 -5.33 0.72 11.24
N SER A 126 -5.60 2.01 11.04
CA SER A 126 -6.13 2.56 9.77
C SER A 126 -5.09 3.43 9.05
N PRO A 127 -4.11 2.85 8.31
CA PRO A 127 -3.15 3.60 7.49
C PRO A 127 -3.76 3.97 6.13
N ILE A 128 -4.78 4.83 6.15
CA ILE A 128 -5.60 5.17 4.98
C ILE A 128 -4.77 5.94 3.94
N ALA A 129 -4.05 6.97 4.36
CA ALA A 129 -3.18 7.78 3.50
C ALA A 129 -2.06 6.96 2.84
N TYR A 130 -1.46 6.00 3.57
CA TYR A 130 -0.46 5.09 3.01
C TYR A 130 -1.10 4.14 1.99
N SER A 131 -2.28 3.61 2.29
CA SER A 131 -3.03 2.72 1.39
C SER A 131 -3.48 3.41 0.11
N LEU A 132 -3.89 4.68 0.20
CA LEU A 132 -4.21 5.54 -0.94
C LEU A 132 -2.98 5.81 -1.80
N LYS A 133 -1.85 6.13 -1.16
CA LYS A 133 -0.56 6.32 -1.84
C LYS A 133 -0.16 5.06 -2.61
N LEU A 134 -0.16 3.90 -1.95
CA LEU A 134 0.23 2.63 -2.58
C LEU A 134 -0.74 2.20 -3.69
N THR A 135 -2.00 2.65 -3.62
CA THR A 135 -2.99 2.46 -4.69
C THR A 135 -2.68 3.32 -5.91
N ALA A 136 -2.34 4.59 -5.69
CA ALA A 136 -1.88 5.51 -6.74
C ALA A 136 -0.60 5.01 -7.43
N GLU A 137 0.33 4.42 -6.67
CA GLU A 137 1.64 3.98 -7.15
C GLU A 137 1.61 2.60 -7.82
N GLU A 138 0.93 1.59 -7.25
CA GLU A 138 0.97 0.21 -7.76
C GLU A 138 -0.22 -0.18 -8.65
N ASN A 139 -1.39 0.43 -8.46
CA ASN A 139 -2.63 -0.05 -9.09
C ASN A 139 -3.11 0.87 -10.22
N PHE A 140 -2.91 2.18 -10.08
CA PHE A 140 -3.30 3.19 -11.08
C PHE A 140 -2.15 3.52 -12.06
N VAL A 141 -1.36 2.49 -12.43
CA VAL A 141 -0.14 2.61 -13.26
C VAL A 141 -0.38 2.85 -14.75
N GLN A 142 -1.61 2.67 -15.24
CA GLN A 142 -1.95 2.75 -16.67
C GLN A 142 -3.07 3.76 -16.95
N SER A 143 -3.03 4.94 -16.32
CA SER A 143 -4.05 6.00 -16.41
C SER A 143 -4.25 6.53 -17.84
N ASP A 144 -3.25 6.41 -18.70
CA ASP A 144 -3.35 6.83 -20.11
C ASP A 144 -4.31 5.94 -20.92
N TRP A 145 -4.40 4.66 -20.56
CA TRP A 145 -5.24 3.67 -21.26
C TRP A 145 -6.51 3.27 -20.49
N ASN A 146 -6.58 3.48 -19.18
CA ASN A 146 -7.69 3.06 -18.33
C ASN A 146 -8.28 4.22 -17.54
N ALA A 147 -9.58 4.19 -17.30
CA ALA A 147 -10.26 5.14 -16.42
C ALA A 147 -10.36 4.53 -15.01
N TYR A 148 -9.61 5.06 -14.05
CA TYR A 148 -9.56 4.53 -12.68
C TYR A 148 -10.56 5.24 -11.76
N SER A 149 -11.21 4.48 -10.88
CA SER A 149 -12.02 4.96 -9.75
C SER A 149 -11.58 4.30 -8.44
N ILE A 150 -11.83 4.97 -7.31
CA ILE A 150 -11.68 4.39 -5.97
C ILE A 150 -12.95 4.63 -5.15
N ILE A 151 -13.34 3.61 -4.39
CA ILE A 151 -14.42 3.65 -3.40
C ILE A 151 -13.82 3.21 -2.07
N LEU A 152 -13.70 4.14 -1.12
CA LEU A 152 -13.27 3.88 0.26
C LEU A 152 -14.48 3.42 1.08
N LEU A 153 -14.33 2.34 1.86
CA LEU A 153 -15.28 1.89 2.87
C LEU A 153 -14.59 1.88 4.22
N THR A 154 -15.14 2.56 5.22
CA THR A 154 -14.54 2.72 6.56
C THR A 154 -15.60 3.08 7.60
N ASP A 155 -15.25 3.01 8.87
CA ASP A 155 -15.99 3.57 10.01
C ASP A 155 -15.21 4.65 10.77
N GLY A 156 -14.02 5.03 10.29
CA GLY A 156 -13.09 5.89 11.02
C GLY A 156 -12.16 6.74 10.14
N GLY A 157 -11.31 7.51 10.82
CA GLY A 157 -10.32 8.40 10.22
C GLY A 157 -8.91 7.79 10.17
N GLU A 158 -7.95 8.59 9.72
CA GLU A 158 -6.54 8.22 9.62
C GLU A 158 -5.89 8.14 11.02
N SER A 159 -5.62 6.92 11.49
CA SER A 159 -5.06 6.68 12.85
C SER A 159 -3.54 6.56 12.89
N CYS A 160 -2.86 6.62 11.74
CA CYS A 160 -1.42 6.47 11.60
C CYS A 160 -0.66 7.77 11.28
N GLY A 161 -1.33 8.93 11.42
CA GLY A 161 -0.71 10.24 11.25
C GLY A 161 -0.37 10.61 9.80
N GLY A 162 -0.94 9.89 8.83
CA GLY A 162 -0.89 10.29 7.43
C GLY A 162 -1.67 11.57 7.14
N ASN A 163 -1.41 12.20 5.99
CA ASN A 163 -2.23 13.29 5.47
C ASN A 163 -2.90 12.82 4.16
N MET A 164 -4.19 12.50 4.25
CA MET A 164 -4.97 11.99 3.12
C MET A 164 -5.15 13.03 2.01
N CYS A 165 -5.36 14.30 2.38
CA CYS A 165 -5.53 15.40 1.42
C CYS A 165 -4.26 15.62 0.59
N ASP A 166 -3.08 15.57 1.21
CA ASP A 166 -1.79 15.64 0.51
C ASP A 166 -1.63 14.50 -0.50
N VAL A 167 -2.01 13.28 -0.12
CA VAL A 167 -1.94 12.10 -1.00
C VAL A 167 -2.92 12.22 -2.18
N ILE A 168 -4.16 12.64 -1.92
CA ILE A 168 -5.18 12.85 -2.96
C ILE A 168 -4.69 13.90 -3.97
N ASN A 169 -4.28 15.07 -3.48
CA ASN A 169 -3.85 16.20 -4.31
C ASN A 169 -2.57 15.90 -5.11
N LYS A 170 -1.60 15.15 -4.54
CA LYS A 170 -0.29 14.92 -5.18
C LYS A 170 -0.24 13.70 -6.08
N LEU A 171 -1.03 12.65 -5.80
CA LEU A 171 -0.86 11.33 -6.43
C LEU A 171 -2.11 10.79 -7.14
N LEU A 172 -3.31 11.24 -6.76
CA LEU A 172 -4.56 10.67 -7.26
C LEU A 172 -5.36 11.61 -8.17
N GLY A 173 -5.33 12.93 -7.95
CA GLY A 173 -6.05 13.91 -8.77
C GLY A 173 -5.70 13.91 -10.27
N SER A 174 -4.54 13.36 -10.66
CA SER A 174 -4.12 13.18 -12.06
C SER A 174 -4.30 11.75 -12.60
N LYS A 175 -4.66 10.78 -11.75
CA LYS A 175 -4.76 9.35 -12.11
C LYS A 175 -6.18 8.79 -12.06
N ILE A 176 -7.03 9.34 -11.20
CA ILE A 176 -8.45 8.97 -11.09
C ILE A 176 -9.23 9.75 -12.16
N ALA A 177 -10.09 9.05 -12.92
CA ALA A 177 -10.89 9.63 -14.01
C ALA A 177 -12.29 10.10 -13.57
N PHE A 178 -12.65 9.87 -12.31
CA PHE A 178 -13.97 10.12 -11.73
C PHE A 178 -13.84 10.77 -10.35
N LYS A 179 -14.90 11.37 -9.82
CA LYS A 179 -14.92 11.76 -8.40
C LYS A 179 -14.92 10.48 -7.54
N PRO A 180 -14.03 10.33 -6.55
CA PRO A 180 -13.99 9.14 -5.72
C PRO A 180 -15.03 9.22 -4.59
N TYR A 181 -15.36 8.08 -3.98
CA TYR A 181 -16.44 7.96 -3.00
C TYR A 181 -15.92 7.48 -1.65
N ILE A 182 -16.52 7.97 -0.56
CA ILE A 182 -16.34 7.45 0.79
C ILE A 182 -17.70 6.92 1.26
N LEU A 183 -17.75 5.65 1.63
CA LEU A 183 -18.91 4.99 2.24
C LEU A 183 -18.59 4.80 3.72
N SER A 184 -19.10 5.71 4.55
CA SER A 184 -18.89 5.70 6.00
C SER A 184 -19.97 4.89 6.70
N LEU A 185 -19.60 3.87 7.47
CA LEU A 185 -20.57 3.05 8.23
C LEU A 185 -21.07 3.71 9.52
N ILE A 186 -20.58 4.90 9.84
CA ILE A 186 -21.12 5.79 10.86
C ILE A 186 -21.49 7.14 10.24
N ASP A 187 -22.41 7.89 10.85
CA ASP A 187 -22.57 9.31 10.55
C ASP A 187 -21.84 10.15 11.60
N ASN A 188 -20.82 10.88 11.16
CA ASN A 188 -19.95 11.68 12.03
C ASN A 188 -19.55 12.96 11.28
N THR A 189 -19.80 14.11 11.91
CA THR A 189 -19.61 15.45 11.33
C THR A 189 -18.15 15.87 11.21
N ASP A 190 -17.28 15.38 12.08
CA ASP A 190 -15.84 15.67 12.04
C ASP A 190 -15.12 14.74 11.06
N LEU A 191 -15.53 13.47 11.02
CA LEU A 191 -15.06 12.52 10.00
C LEU A 191 -15.40 13.00 8.58
N ARG A 192 -16.58 13.60 8.39
CA ARG A 192 -16.96 14.19 7.10
C ARG A 192 -15.99 15.30 6.67
N LYS A 193 -15.57 16.18 7.59
CA LYS A 193 -14.59 17.26 7.33
C LYS A 193 -13.22 16.70 6.96
N GLU A 194 -12.79 15.62 7.63
CA GLU A 194 -11.52 14.93 7.35
C GLU A 194 -11.45 14.43 5.89
N TYR A 195 -12.59 14.07 5.30
CA TYR A 195 -12.73 13.60 3.92
C TYR A 195 -13.19 14.66 2.91
N ASP A 196 -13.39 15.93 3.28
CA ASP A 196 -13.86 16.99 2.34
C ASP A 196 -12.92 17.15 1.13
N CYS A 197 -11.62 16.95 1.33
CA CYS A 197 -10.59 17.00 0.29
C CYS A 197 -10.54 15.75 -0.61
N PHE A 198 -11.20 14.66 -0.22
CA PHE A 198 -11.10 13.36 -0.89
C PHE A 198 -12.09 13.23 -2.05
N GLY A 199 -13.39 13.41 -1.79
CA GLY A 199 -14.42 12.94 -2.72
C GLY A 199 -15.86 13.25 -2.33
N LYS A 200 -16.78 12.30 -2.61
CA LYS A 200 -18.20 12.40 -2.19
C LYS A 200 -18.41 11.45 -1.00
N PHE A 201 -18.59 12.04 0.18
CA PHE A 201 -18.90 11.32 1.41
C PHE A 201 -20.38 10.93 1.44
N LEU A 202 -20.66 9.65 1.67
CA LEU A 202 -21.99 9.09 1.82
C LEU A 202 -22.01 8.31 3.16
N ALA A 203 -22.86 8.74 4.08
CA ALA A 203 -23.08 8.03 5.34
C ALA A 203 -24.04 6.85 5.10
N VAL A 204 -23.71 5.70 5.66
CA VAL A 204 -24.51 4.47 5.64
C VAL A 204 -24.60 3.87 7.06
N PRO A 205 -25.12 4.62 8.06
CA PRO A 205 -25.26 4.12 9.42
C PRO A 205 -26.36 3.06 9.60
N LYS A 206 -27.26 2.88 8.62
CA LYS A 206 -28.41 1.97 8.73
C LYS A 206 -28.77 1.27 7.40
N PRO A 207 -29.61 0.20 7.43
CA PRO A 207 -30.01 -0.51 6.21
C PRO A 207 -30.74 0.34 5.17
N GLU A 208 -31.55 1.30 5.61
CA GLU A 208 -32.28 2.22 4.73
C GLU A 208 -31.34 3.10 3.87
N ASP A 209 -30.12 3.37 4.34
CA ASP A 209 -29.14 4.23 3.66
C ASP A 209 -28.36 3.51 2.54
N MET A 210 -28.32 2.16 2.58
CA MET A 210 -27.54 1.36 1.62
C MET A 210 -28.00 1.56 0.18
N ALA A 211 -29.31 1.51 -0.07
CA ALA A 211 -29.86 1.64 -1.42
C ALA A 211 -29.70 3.07 -2.00
N PRO A 212 -29.98 4.16 -1.25
CA PRO A 212 -29.62 5.52 -1.64
C PRO A 212 -28.13 5.70 -1.97
N ALA A 213 -27.21 5.15 -1.17
CA ALA A 213 -25.77 5.26 -1.41
C ALA A 213 -25.33 4.53 -2.69
N ILE A 214 -25.79 3.28 -2.90
CA ILE A 214 -25.53 2.51 -4.13
C ILE A 214 -26.11 3.23 -5.35
N LYS A 215 -27.37 3.69 -5.27
CA LYS A 215 -28.04 4.44 -6.35
C LYS A 215 -27.27 5.70 -6.71
N THR A 216 -26.80 6.45 -5.72
CA THR A 216 -25.98 7.66 -5.91
C THR A 216 -24.70 7.35 -6.68
N ILE A 217 -23.96 6.30 -6.30
CA ILE A 217 -22.74 5.87 -7.02
C ILE A 217 -23.06 5.46 -8.47
N ILE A 218 -24.20 4.83 -8.73
CA ILE A 218 -24.58 4.41 -10.09
C ILE A 218 -25.00 5.63 -10.93
N ASP A 219 -25.84 6.51 -10.40
CA ASP A 219 -26.36 7.69 -11.10
C ASP A 219 -25.26 8.72 -11.42
N ASP A 220 -24.40 9.05 -10.45
CA ASP A 220 -23.30 10.01 -10.61
C ASP A 220 -22.32 9.59 -11.73
N ASN A 221 -22.23 8.28 -12.02
CA ASN A 221 -21.32 7.70 -13.02
C ASN A 221 -22.07 7.04 -14.20
N ARG A 222 -23.37 7.32 -14.37
CA ARG A 222 -24.26 6.58 -15.28
C ARG A 222 -23.73 6.49 -16.71
N LEU A 223 -23.24 7.60 -17.27
CA LEU A 223 -22.65 7.70 -18.62
C LEU A 223 -21.39 6.84 -18.84
N MET A 224 -20.86 6.23 -17.78
CA MET A 224 -19.65 5.39 -17.77
C MET A 224 -19.98 3.92 -17.43
N PHE A 225 -21.15 3.67 -16.84
CA PHE A 225 -21.67 2.34 -16.51
C PHE A 225 -22.74 1.85 -17.48
N GLU A 226 -23.34 2.72 -18.29
CA GLU A 226 -24.10 2.31 -19.48
C GLU A 226 -23.14 1.89 -20.60
N LYS A 227 -23.49 0.82 -21.33
CA LYS A 227 -22.68 0.34 -22.46
C LYS A 227 -22.84 1.29 -23.65
N ASN A 228 -21.75 1.91 -24.08
CA ASN A 228 -21.68 2.58 -25.39
C ASN A 228 -21.89 1.54 -26.50
N ASP A 229 -23.09 1.51 -27.06
CA ASP A 229 -23.50 0.69 -28.21
C ASP A 229 -23.16 1.32 -29.58
N GLY A 230 -22.66 2.56 -29.56
CA GLY A 230 -22.32 3.35 -30.74
C GLY A 230 -22.99 4.72 -30.78
N THR A 231 -23.94 5.00 -29.88
CA THR A 231 -24.54 6.33 -29.73
C THR A 231 -23.73 7.23 -28.79
N PHE A 232 -23.60 8.52 -29.11
CA PHE A 232 -22.58 9.41 -28.50
C PHE A 232 -23.00 10.03 -27.16
N ALA A 233 -22.16 9.87 -26.14
CA ALA A 233 -22.05 10.83 -25.03
C ALA A 233 -20.84 11.76 -25.27
N ILE A 234 -21.09 13.06 -25.51
CA ILE A 234 -20.03 14.04 -25.79
C ILE A 234 -19.33 14.45 -24.49
N THR A 235 -18.00 14.30 -24.45
CA THR A 235 -17.14 14.81 -23.37
C THR A 235 -17.07 16.34 -23.38
N LYS A 236 -18.01 17.02 -22.73
CA LYS A 236 -17.82 18.40 -22.30
C LYS A 236 -16.89 18.44 -21.08
N ASN A 237 -15.59 18.63 -21.33
CA ASN A 237 -14.69 19.39 -20.46
C ASN A 237 -13.30 19.56 -21.12
N GLU A 238 -13.08 20.70 -21.76
CA GLU A 238 -11.76 21.33 -21.84
C GLU A 238 -11.91 22.82 -21.45
N PRO A 239 -10.90 23.41 -20.80
CA PRO A 239 -10.99 24.78 -20.28
C PRO A 239 -10.85 25.82 -21.39
N LYS A 240 -11.60 26.92 -21.30
CA LYS A 240 -11.33 28.11 -22.12
C LYS A 240 -10.07 28.83 -21.59
N PRO A 241 -9.04 29.06 -22.41
CA PRO A 241 -8.07 30.11 -22.11
C PRO A 241 -8.75 31.50 -22.25
N ILE A 242 -8.35 32.45 -21.41
CA ILE A 242 -8.80 33.85 -21.49
C ILE A 242 -7.68 34.68 -22.10
N PRO A 243 -7.83 35.22 -23.32
CA PRO A 243 -6.88 36.20 -23.87
C PRO A 243 -7.14 37.60 -23.28
N VAL A 244 -6.06 38.33 -23.02
CA VAL A 244 -6.07 39.77 -22.74
C VAL A 244 -6.04 40.53 -24.08
N ILE A 245 -6.79 41.64 -24.18
CA ILE A 245 -6.59 42.74 -25.15
C ILE A 245 -7.33 44.00 -24.63
N GLU A 246 -6.93 45.16 -25.13
CA GLU A 246 -7.11 46.49 -24.52
C GLU A 246 -8.42 47.22 -24.94
N THR A 247 -8.68 48.37 -24.32
CA THR A 247 -9.87 49.22 -24.52
C THR A 247 -9.78 50.12 -25.77
N PRO A 248 -10.93 50.63 -26.23
CA PRO A 248 -11.03 52.10 -26.35
C PRO A 248 -12.32 52.71 -25.75
N VAL A 249 -12.41 54.05 -25.77
CA VAL A 249 -13.24 54.89 -24.89
C VAL A 249 -14.25 55.77 -25.64
N LYS A 250 -15.47 55.97 -25.08
CA LYS A 250 -16.26 57.24 -25.01
C LYS A 250 -17.54 57.03 -24.16
N LYS A 251 -17.85 57.87 -23.15
CA LYS A 251 -18.58 59.18 -23.16
C LYS A 251 -20.09 59.05 -23.45
N ASP A 252 -21.03 59.75 -22.78
CA ASP A 252 -20.93 60.87 -21.81
C ASP A 252 -22.16 60.99 -20.86
N THR A 253 -21.94 61.52 -19.64
CA THR A 253 -22.81 62.40 -18.82
C THR A 253 -24.13 61.89 -18.17
N LEU A 254 -24.55 62.63 -17.12
CA LEU A 254 -25.59 62.38 -16.10
C LEU A 254 -26.90 63.19 -16.34
N PRO A 255 -28.01 62.90 -15.61
CA PRO A 255 -28.77 63.99 -14.96
C PRO A 255 -29.17 63.72 -13.47
N GLU A 256 -29.66 64.77 -12.80
CA GLU A 256 -29.86 64.87 -11.33
C GLU A 256 -31.24 64.42 -10.77
N PRO A 257 -31.39 64.30 -9.42
CA PRO A 257 -32.58 63.74 -8.75
C PRO A 257 -33.48 64.76 -8.02
N PRO A 258 -34.70 64.32 -7.62
CA PRO A 258 -35.38 64.83 -6.42
C PRO A 258 -35.91 63.69 -5.50
N ALA A 259 -36.27 63.88 -4.22
CA ALA A 259 -35.89 64.85 -3.18
C ALA A 259 -36.53 64.43 -1.82
N VAL A 260 -35.89 64.81 -0.68
CA VAL A 260 -36.48 65.17 0.65
C VAL A 260 -37.48 64.20 1.35
N VAL A 261 -37.43 63.92 2.66
CA VAL A 261 -36.40 63.94 3.74
C VAL A 261 -37.03 63.30 5.01
N SER A 262 -36.24 62.87 6.01
CA SER A 262 -36.66 62.91 7.44
C SER A 262 -35.48 62.77 8.43
N ARG A 263 -35.82 62.66 9.72
CA ARG A 263 -35.00 62.67 10.95
C ARG A 263 -35.34 61.43 11.83
N GLU A 264 -34.63 61.05 12.90
CA GLU A 264 -33.75 61.79 13.84
C GLU A 264 -32.61 60.87 14.37
N VAL A 265 -31.32 61.24 14.33
CA VAL A 265 -30.38 61.66 15.44
C VAL A 265 -30.59 60.93 16.81
N VAL A 266 -29.61 60.45 17.62
CA VAL A 266 -28.20 60.76 17.99
C VAL A 266 -27.46 59.40 18.29
N GLY A 267 -26.17 59.10 18.04
CA GLY A 267 -24.88 59.62 18.61
C GLY A 267 -24.53 58.96 19.98
N LEU A 268 -23.29 58.58 20.39
CA LEU A 268 -21.91 58.93 20.00
C LEU A 268 -20.90 57.75 20.18
N ILE A 269 -19.78 57.81 19.42
CA ILE A 269 -18.35 57.57 19.75
C ILE A 269 -17.95 56.70 20.98
N GLY A 270 -16.97 55.79 20.80
CA GLY A 270 -16.17 55.14 21.87
C GLY A 270 -14.65 55.31 21.69
N TYR A 271 -13.79 54.78 22.59
CA TYR A 271 -12.32 54.67 22.40
C TYR A 271 -11.66 53.58 23.29
N ASP A 272 -10.33 53.48 23.24
CA ASP A 272 -9.47 52.32 23.60
C ASP A 272 -8.50 52.55 24.79
N PHE A 273 -7.78 51.49 25.17
CA PHE A 273 -6.42 51.43 25.75
C PHE A 273 -6.20 51.16 27.26
N LYS A 274 -5.01 50.59 27.55
CA LYS A 274 -4.58 49.99 28.84
C LYS A 274 -3.87 50.98 29.78
N ARG A 275 -4.07 50.88 31.12
CA ARG A 275 -2.95 50.74 32.10
C ARG A 275 -3.32 50.49 33.58
N SER A 276 -2.36 49.87 34.29
CA SER A 276 -1.89 50.17 35.66
C SER A 276 -2.70 49.81 36.94
N LEU A 277 -2.37 48.63 37.50
CA LEU A 277 -1.84 48.41 38.87
C LEU A 277 -2.29 49.30 40.07
N ARG A 278 -2.98 48.67 41.05
CA ARG A 278 -2.77 48.67 42.54
C ARG A 278 -3.89 47.77 43.15
N LYS A 279 -3.64 46.72 43.97
CA LYS A 279 -3.32 46.69 45.42
C LYS A 279 -4.23 47.66 46.24
N VAL A 280 -4.98 47.28 47.29
CA VAL A 280 -4.67 46.39 48.45
C VAL A 280 -5.97 45.82 49.10
N ALA A 281 -5.91 44.61 49.70
CA ALA A 281 -6.82 44.04 50.75
C ALA A 281 -8.32 43.79 50.44
N THR A 282 -9.07 42.92 51.15
CA THR A 282 -8.80 41.63 51.85
C THR A 282 -10.14 40.93 52.18
N ARG A 283 -10.25 39.60 52.02
CA ARG A 283 -10.79 38.65 53.02
C ARG A 283 -10.60 37.19 52.60
N LYS A 284 -10.75 36.25 53.54
CA LYS A 284 -10.42 34.81 53.41
C LYS A 284 -11.62 33.97 52.96
N ILE A 285 -11.38 32.93 52.16
CA ILE A 285 -12.05 31.62 52.29
C ILE A 285 -10.95 30.54 52.21
N THR A 286 -11.12 29.44 52.95
CA THR A 286 -10.10 28.39 53.17
C THR A 286 -10.36 27.11 52.38
N GLY A 287 -9.28 26.45 51.93
CA GLY A 287 -9.29 25.07 51.45
C GLY A 287 -7.95 24.38 51.76
N PRO A 288 -7.93 23.18 52.37
CA PRO A 288 -6.69 22.53 52.81
C PRO A 288 -5.95 21.78 51.70
N VAL A 289 -4.63 21.65 51.87
CA VAL A 289 -3.69 21.05 50.90
C VAL A 289 -3.64 19.52 51.03
N ARG A 290 -3.51 18.80 49.90
CA ARG A 290 -3.17 17.37 49.88
C ARG A 290 -1.67 17.17 50.13
N THR A 291 -1.31 16.35 51.12
CA THR A 291 0.03 15.78 51.29
C THR A 291 0.02 14.27 51.01
N TYR A 292 1.10 13.76 50.44
CA TYR A 292 1.26 12.32 50.15
C TYR A 292 1.93 11.59 51.32
N VAL A 293 1.54 10.33 51.56
CA VAL A 293 2.24 9.40 52.46
C VAL A 293 2.39 8.06 51.74
N ALA A 294 3.61 7.55 51.63
CA ALA A 294 3.89 6.25 51.03
C ALA A 294 3.62 5.11 52.02
N ARG A 295 3.29 3.91 51.51
CA ARG A 295 3.19 2.68 52.31
C ARG A 295 4.13 1.58 51.78
N LYS A 296 4.69 0.81 52.70
CA LYS A 296 5.56 -0.35 52.45
C LYS A 296 4.74 -1.63 52.19
N PRO A 297 5.33 -2.69 51.59
CA PRO A 297 4.57 -3.84 51.10
C PRO A 297 4.07 -4.76 52.22
N VAL A 298 2.99 -5.47 51.94
CA VAL A 298 2.48 -6.61 52.73
C VAL A 298 2.57 -7.87 51.87
N ARG A 299 2.89 -8.99 52.50
CA ARG A 299 3.15 -10.29 51.87
C ARG A 299 1.95 -11.22 52.17
N THR A 300 1.25 -11.67 51.15
CA THR A 300 0.17 -12.67 51.27
C THR A 300 0.60 -14.01 50.70
N VAL A 301 0.12 -15.08 51.33
CA VAL A 301 0.43 -16.48 51.00
C VAL A 301 -0.68 -17.03 50.09
N PHE A 302 -0.30 -17.89 49.14
CA PHE A 302 -1.27 -18.67 48.36
C PHE A 302 -1.65 -19.95 49.11
N THR A 303 -2.94 -20.24 49.17
CA THR A 303 -3.51 -21.53 49.58
C THR A 303 -4.52 -21.92 48.50
N GLU A 304 -4.48 -23.16 48.02
CA GLU A 304 -5.39 -23.67 47.00
C GLU A 304 -6.56 -24.42 47.64
N GLU A 305 -7.80 -24.00 47.36
CA GLU A 305 -9.00 -24.81 47.54
C GLU A 305 -9.91 -24.62 46.31
N MET A 306 -10.37 -25.73 45.73
CA MET A 306 -11.26 -25.74 44.56
C MET A 306 -12.72 -25.93 44.99
N PRO A 307 -13.65 -25.01 44.69
CA PRO A 307 -15.08 -25.23 44.91
C PRO A 307 -15.67 -26.13 43.82
N GLU A 308 -16.41 -27.15 44.25
CA GLU A 308 -17.08 -28.14 43.39
C GLU A 308 -18.37 -27.57 42.77
N ILE A 309 -18.60 -27.78 41.47
CA ILE A 309 -19.76 -27.21 40.75
C ILE A 309 -20.90 -28.23 40.70
N ALA A 310 -21.96 -27.98 41.46
CA ALA A 310 -23.17 -28.80 41.48
C ALA A 310 -24.00 -28.68 40.18
N VAL A 311 -24.48 -29.81 39.66
CA VAL A 311 -25.34 -29.89 38.46
C VAL A 311 -26.82 -29.93 38.88
N PRO A 312 -27.68 -29.00 38.43
CA PRO A 312 -29.10 -29.02 38.76
C PRO A 312 -29.87 -30.15 38.06
N ALA A 313 -30.91 -30.65 38.72
CA ALA A 313 -31.72 -31.78 38.25
C ALA A 313 -32.66 -31.43 37.08
N ARG A 314 -33.15 -32.46 36.39
CA ARG A 314 -33.88 -32.36 35.11
C ARG A 314 -35.38 -32.62 35.30
N GLU A 315 -36.18 -31.56 35.32
CA GLU A 315 -37.65 -31.67 35.35
C GLU A 315 -38.25 -32.11 34.00
N LYS A 316 -39.56 -32.42 34.00
CA LYS A 316 -40.21 -33.26 32.98
C LYS A 316 -41.66 -32.85 32.71
N LEU A 317 -42.10 -33.05 31.46
CA LEU A 317 -43.50 -33.00 30.98
C LEU A 317 -44.10 -31.57 30.93
N SER A 318 -45.18 -31.27 30.19
CA SER A 318 -46.13 -32.16 29.48
C SER A 318 -46.18 -31.91 27.96
N ALA A 319 -47.25 -32.32 27.26
CA ALA A 319 -47.17 -32.78 25.88
C ALA A 319 -48.33 -32.35 24.93
N ILE A 320 -47.94 -32.13 23.66
CA ILE A 320 -48.73 -32.29 22.41
C ILE A 320 -49.94 -31.36 22.18
N SER A 321 -49.89 -30.65 21.05
CA SER A 321 -51.03 -30.55 20.12
C SER A 321 -50.52 -30.64 18.67
N THR A 322 -51.39 -31.01 17.73
CA THR A 322 -51.05 -31.27 16.32
C THR A 322 -51.21 -30.01 15.44
N VAL A 323 -50.72 -29.93 14.19
CA VAL A 323 -51.41 -30.47 13.00
C VAL A 323 -50.48 -30.46 11.75
N LYS A 324 -50.45 -31.59 11.03
CA LYS A 324 -50.15 -31.81 9.59
C LYS A 324 -49.06 -30.94 8.91
N HIS A 325 -47.87 -31.53 8.71
CA HIS A 325 -47.05 -31.21 7.53
C HIS A 325 -47.70 -31.79 6.26
N THR A 326 -48.14 -30.93 5.34
CA THR A 326 -48.52 -31.32 3.97
C THR A 326 -47.28 -31.60 3.12
N LYS A 327 -47.35 -32.63 2.26
CA LYS A 327 -46.26 -32.97 1.32
C LYS A 327 -46.18 -31.93 0.20
N ILE A 328 -45.30 -30.94 0.33
CA ILE A 328 -44.81 -30.17 -0.82
C ILE A 328 -43.56 -30.86 -1.36
N ARG A 329 -43.62 -31.33 -2.61
CA ARG A 329 -42.49 -31.97 -3.29
C ARG A 329 -41.47 -30.91 -3.69
N PHE A 330 -40.20 -31.07 -3.32
CA PHE A 330 -39.07 -30.32 -3.90
C PHE A 330 -38.71 -30.84 -5.30
N THR A 331 -39.67 -30.89 -6.22
CA THR A 331 -39.45 -31.20 -7.63
C THR A 331 -38.92 -29.99 -8.39
N LYS A 332 -37.65 -29.65 -8.14
CA LYS A 332 -36.79 -28.85 -9.04
C LYS A 332 -35.31 -29.08 -8.75
N ILE A 333 -34.90 -30.36 -8.81
CA ILE A 333 -33.49 -30.72 -8.94
C ILE A 333 -33.04 -30.25 -10.32
N PHE A 334 -32.16 -29.25 -10.38
CA PHE A 334 -31.46 -28.90 -11.61
C PHE A 334 -30.32 -29.90 -11.83
N VAL A 335 -30.65 -31.04 -12.45
CA VAL A 335 -29.65 -31.97 -12.97
C VAL A 335 -29.01 -31.30 -14.17
N TYR A 336 -27.74 -30.90 -14.04
CA TYR A 336 -26.92 -30.59 -15.19
C TYR A 336 -26.67 -31.90 -15.95
N PRO A 337 -26.95 -31.98 -17.27
CA PRO A 337 -26.52 -33.14 -18.05
C PRO A 337 -24.98 -33.20 -18.06
N GLU A 338 -24.43 -34.40 -18.11
CA GLU A 338 -22.98 -34.59 -18.16
C GLU A 338 -22.36 -33.85 -19.36
N ILE A 339 -21.18 -33.27 -19.15
CA ILE A 339 -20.42 -32.60 -20.20
C ILE A 339 -19.76 -33.68 -21.07
N VAL A 340 -20.54 -34.28 -21.97
CA VAL A 340 -20.03 -35.18 -23.00
C VAL A 340 -18.97 -34.44 -23.83
N PRO A 341 -17.73 -34.94 -23.93
CA PRO A 341 -16.66 -34.22 -24.62
C PRO A 341 -16.91 -34.17 -26.13
N LEU A 342 -17.37 -33.01 -26.61
CA LEU A 342 -17.54 -32.74 -28.03
C LEU A 342 -16.19 -32.81 -28.77
N LYS A 343 -15.95 -33.94 -29.45
CA LYS A 343 -14.89 -34.07 -30.47
C LYS A 343 -15.07 -32.97 -31.52
N LYS A 344 -14.22 -31.94 -31.48
CA LYS A 344 -14.13 -30.93 -32.54
C LYS A 344 -13.53 -31.56 -33.79
N VAL A 345 -14.38 -32.12 -34.65
CA VAL A 345 -14.01 -32.47 -36.03
C VAL A 345 -13.78 -31.15 -36.77
N ALA A 346 -12.53 -30.86 -37.11
CA ALA A 346 -12.19 -29.69 -37.91
C ALA A 346 -12.74 -29.87 -39.33
N LYS A 347 -13.62 -28.95 -39.78
CA LYS A 347 -13.99 -28.86 -41.19
C LYS A 347 -12.79 -28.33 -41.98
N VAL A 348 -12.13 -29.22 -42.73
CA VAL A 348 -11.06 -28.84 -43.66
C VAL A 348 -11.63 -27.98 -44.78
N VAL A 349 -11.37 -26.69 -44.74
CA VAL A 349 -11.56 -25.80 -45.88
C VAL A 349 -10.38 -26.02 -46.83
N LYS A 350 -10.64 -26.56 -48.02
CA LYS A 350 -9.62 -26.70 -49.06
C LYS A 350 -9.23 -25.32 -49.59
N VAL A 351 -8.07 -24.82 -49.19
CA VAL A 351 -7.37 -23.74 -49.89
C VAL A 351 -6.32 -24.39 -50.79
N LYS A 352 -6.39 -24.14 -52.11
CA LYS A 352 -5.31 -24.51 -53.03
C LYS A 352 -4.19 -23.48 -52.92
N PHE A 353 -2.97 -23.95 -52.73
CA PHE A 353 -1.74 -23.28 -53.16
C PHE A 353 -1.03 -24.21 -54.16
N MET A 354 -0.20 -23.66 -55.04
CA MET A 354 0.40 -24.43 -56.14
C MET A 354 1.28 -25.57 -55.64
N GLU A 355 1.34 -26.64 -56.45
CA GLU A 355 2.48 -27.56 -56.46
C GLU A 355 3.79 -26.80 -56.73
N ASP A 356 4.78 -26.96 -55.85
CA ASP A 356 6.19 -26.68 -56.15
C ASP A 356 6.82 -27.88 -56.91
N GLU A 357 7.75 -27.59 -57.82
CA GLU A 357 8.44 -28.62 -58.63
C GLU A 357 9.45 -29.47 -57.82
N PRO A 358 9.75 -30.71 -58.26
CA PRO A 358 10.60 -31.63 -57.51
C PRO A 358 12.08 -31.20 -57.46
N ALA A 359 12.72 -31.44 -56.31
CA ALA A 359 14.12 -31.11 -56.10
C ALA A 359 15.09 -31.94 -56.98
N PRO A 360 16.12 -31.31 -57.59
CA PRO A 360 17.15 -32.02 -58.33
C PRO A 360 18.14 -32.77 -57.42
N ALA A 361 18.76 -33.82 -57.96
CA ALA A 361 19.72 -34.68 -57.28
C ALA A 361 21.10 -34.00 -57.05
N PRO A 362 21.91 -34.47 -56.07
CA PRO A 362 23.17 -33.82 -55.71
C PRO A 362 24.29 -34.05 -56.75
N VAL A 363 25.13 -33.04 -56.95
CA VAL A 363 26.34 -33.08 -57.80
C VAL A 363 27.57 -32.63 -56.99
N ALA A 364 28.74 -33.18 -57.31
CA ALA A 364 29.92 -33.16 -56.46
C ALA A 364 30.69 -31.82 -56.38
N ALA A 365 31.57 -31.72 -55.38
CA ALA A 365 32.33 -30.52 -55.04
C ALA A 365 33.67 -30.38 -55.78
N VAL A 366 34.11 -29.12 -55.97
CA VAL A 366 35.49 -28.71 -56.30
C VAL A 366 35.83 -27.47 -55.43
N PRO A 367 37.02 -27.35 -54.81
CA PRO A 367 37.22 -26.49 -53.63
C PRO A 367 37.80 -25.09 -53.93
N LYS A 368 37.68 -24.19 -52.93
CA LYS A 368 38.42 -22.91 -52.81
C LYS A 368 38.57 -22.53 -51.30
N PRO A 369 39.46 -21.58 -50.91
CA PRO A 369 40.65 -21.97 -50.14
C PRO A 369 40.67 -21.54 -48.66
N VAL A 370 41.70 -22.01 -47.95
CA VAL A 370 41.94 -21.88 -46.51
C VAL A 370 42.49 -20.50 -46.10
N PRO A 371 41.93 -19.87 -45.05
CA PRO A 371 42.68 -19.04 -44.09
C PRO A 371 42.95 -19.76 -42.76
N GLN A 372 43.89 -19.24 -41.96
CA GLN A 372 44.55 -19.94 -40.85
C GLN A 372 43.86 -19.84 -39.47
N GLU A 373 44.25 -20.71 -38.55
CA GLU A 373 43.70 -20.83 -37.18
C GLU A 373 44.04 -19.65 -36.25
N PRO A 374 43.06 -19.16 -35.46
CA PRO A 374 43.31 -18.50 -34.18
C PRO A 374 43.57 -19.52 -33.05
N LYS A 375 44.55 -19.24 -32.18
CA LYS A 375 44.92 -20.09 -31.04
C LYS A 375 43.80 -20.18 -29.96
N PRO A 376 43.75 -21.25 -29.15
CA PRO A 376 42.62 -21.54 -28.26
C PRO A 376 42.44 -20.49 -27.15
N ASN A 377 41.19 -20.08 -26.95
CA ASN A 377 40.79 -19.29 -25.78
C ASN A 377 40.85 -20.17 -24.50
N PRO A 378 41.32 -19.64 -23.36
CA PRO A 378 41.41 -20.41 -22.12
C PRO A 378 40.02 -20.75 -21.55
N LYS A 379 39.95 -21.84 -20.78
CA LYS A 379 38.75 -22.27 -20.04
C LYS A 379 38.22 -21.11 -19.17
N PRO A 380 36.89 -20.94 -19.02
CA PRO A 380 36.32 -20.16 -17.93
C PRO A 380 36.86 -20.70 -16.60
N GLY A 381 37.66 -19.89 -15.90
CA GLY A 381 38.28 -20.28 -14.64
C GLY A 381 37.24 -20.31 -13.52
N ASN A 382 37.45 -21.19 -12.54
CA ASN A 382 36.74 -21.11 -11.25
C ASN A 382 37.20 -19.85 -10.48
N THR A 383 36.68 -18.68 -10.84
CA THR A 383 36.66 -17.51 -9.95
C THR A 383 35.69 -17.79 -8.81
N LYS A 384 36.19 -18.56 -7.84
CA LYS A 384 35.62 -18.67 -6.49
C LYS A 384 35.27 -17.25 -6.01
N PRO A 385 34.06 -17.00 -5.49
CA PRO A 385 33.71 -15.69 -4.97
C PRO A 385 34.73 -15.25 -3.90
N PRO A 386 34.99 -13.94 -3.75
CA PRO A 386 36.03 -13.45 -2.84
C PRO A 386 35.88 -14.06 -1.44
N PRO A 387 36.97 -14.56 -0.82
CA PRO A 387 36.90 -15.07 0.54
C PRO A 387 36.39 -13.98 1.47
N MET A 388 35.62 -14.37 2.50
CA MET A 388 35.21 -13.45 3.56
C MET A 388 36.42 -12.66 4.08
N PRO A 389 36.31 -11.33 4.26
CA PRO A 389 37.35 -10.55 4.89
C PRO A 389 37.39 -10.88 6.39
N THR A 390 38.12 -11.94 6.76
CA THR A 390 38.54 -12.25 8.13
C THR A 390 39.65 -11.29 8.59
N GLY A 391 39.34 -9.99 8.50
CA GLY A 391 40.13 -8.91 9.07
C GLY A 391 39.24 -8.12 10.01
N THR A 392 39.60 -8.06 11.29
CA THR A 392 39.05 -7.06 12.22
C THR A 392 39.50 -5.68 11.77
N VAL A 393 38.70 -5.04 10.92
CA VAL A 393 38.90 -3.65 10.48
C VAL A 393 39.03 -2.79 11.74
N LYS A 394 40.20 -2.15 11.92
CA LYS A 394 40.36 -1.11 12.94
C LYS A 394 39.47 0.05 12.53
N GLN A 395 38.31 0.14 13.16
CA GLN A 395 37.30 1.14 12.82
C GLN A 395 37.78 2.50 13.31
N GLU A 396 38.20 3.34 12.37
CA GLU A 396 38.58 4.72 12.63
C GLU A 396 37.36 5.55 13.04
N ASP A 397 37.58 6.57 13.86
CA ASP A 397 36.51 7.44 14.34
C ASP A 397 35.92 8.25 13.18
N ALA A 398 34.61 8.13 12.98
CA ALA A 398 33.92 8.71 11.84
C ALA A 398 34.11 10.24 11.77
N PRO A 399 34.66 10.79 10.68
CA PRO A 399 34.96 12.23 10.57
C PRO A 399 33.76 13.13 10.84
N VAL A 400 34.02 14.24 11.53
CA VAL A 400 33.01 15.24 11.88
C VAL A 400 33.42 16.62 11.38
N LYS A 401 32.47 17.33 10.77
CA LYS A 401 32.59 18.74 10.41
C LYS A 401 31.60 19.53 11.25
N GLN A 402 32.09 20.37 12.15
CA GLN A 402 31.27 21.41 12.79
C GLN A 402 31.27 22.63 11.86
N VAL A 403 30.10 23.10 11.45
CA VAL A 403 29.98 24.09 10.35
C VAL A 403 29.50 25.45 10.85
N GLU A 404 28.48 25.48 11.71
CA GLU A 404 27.82 26.70 12.16
C GLU A 404 27.47 26.59 13.66
N THR A 405 27.65 27.68 14.40
CA THR A 405 27.36 27.77 15.83
C THR A 405 26.70 29.10 16.13
N VAL A 406 25.38 29.11 16.32
CA VAL A 406 24.58 30.31 16.55
C VAL A 406 24.36 30.52 18.05
N LYS A 407 24.48 31.75 18.57
CA LYS A 407 24.19 32.03 19.99
C LYS A 407 22.72 31.74 20.31
N SER A 408 22.45 31.13 21.46
CA SER A 408 21.10 30.79 21.92
C SER A 408 21.04 30.81 23.45
N GLU A 409 19.84 30.94 24.02
CA GLU A 409 19.63 30.88 25.48
C GLU A 409 19.97 29.50 26.07
N ASP A 410 19.91 28.46 25.23
CA ASP A 410 20.19 27.07 25.57
C ASP A 410 21.42 26.54 24.82
N THR A 411 22.07 25.54 25.40
CA THR A 411 23.08 24.74 24.69
C THR A 411 22.40 23.58 23.95
N LYS A 412 22.45 23.59 22.61
CA LYS A 412 21.73 22.68 21.70
C LYS A 412 22.62 22.23 20.54
N VAL A 413 22.39 21.04 20.00
CA VAL A 413 23.09 20.53 18.82
C VAL A 413 22.14 19.89 17.80
N LEU A 414 22.36 20.17 16.51
CA LEU A 414 21.70 19.47 15.39
C LEU A 414 22.71 18.49 14.79
N VAL A 415 22.42 17.19 14.94
CA VAL A 415 23.27 16.11 14.43
C VAL A 415 22.81 15.70 13.03
N TYR A 416 23.65 15.93 12.03
CA TYR A 416 23.45 15.50 10.65
C TYR A 416 24.31 14.27 10.34
N PHE A 417 23.79 13.37 9.52
CA PHE A 417 24.55 12.27 8.93
C PHE A 417 24.68 12.50 7.43
N THR A 418 25.89 12.33 6.88
CA THR A 418 26.19 12.60 5.47
C THR A 418 27.15 11.56 4.88
N ASP A 419 27.18 11.45 3.56
CA ASP A 419 28.21 10.71 2.80
C ASP A 419 29.45 11.57 2.47
N GLY A 420 29.49 12.83 2.92
CA GLY A 420 30.55 13.79 2.63
C GLY A 420 30.53 14.36 1.20
N LYS A 421 29.61 13.89 0.34
CA LYS A 421 29.45 14.27 -1.06
C LYS A 421 28.17 15.09 -1.30
N GLY A 422 27.54 15.56 -0.22
CA GLY A 422 26.35 16.41 -0.24
C GLY A 422 25.03 15.68 0.03
N LYS A 423 25.04 14.34 0.14
CA LYS A 423 23.85 13.58 0.56
C LYS A 423 23.71 13.67 2.07
N TYR A 424 22.48 13.86 2.55
CA TYR A 424 22.15 13.83 3.97
C TYR A 424 21.13 12.72 4.26
N TYR A 425 21.40 11.93 5.30
CA TYR A 425 20.65 10.72 5.58
C TYR A 425 19.44 10.97 6.51
N LYS A 426 18.31 10.36 6.14
CA LYS A 426 17.04 10.42 6.89
C LYS A 426 16.89 9.30 7.93
N ALA A 427 17.99 8.69 8.39
CA ALA A 427 17.99 7.73 9.48
C ALA A 427 17.72 8.41 10.84
N GLU A 428 16.94 7.77 11.71
CA GLU A 428 16.56 8.30 13.03
C GLU A 428 17.09 7.43 14.21
N PRO A 429 18.41 7.17 14.31
CA PRO A 429 18.99 6.33 15.37
C PRO A 429 18.70 6.82 16.78
N LYS A 430 18.78 5.89 17.73
CA LYS A 430 19.27 6.20 19.06
C LYS A 430 20.78 6.47 18.99
N ILE A 431 21.21 7.62 19.49
CA ILE A 431 22.61 8.03 19.64
C ILE A 431 22.95 8.27 21.12
N ASP A 432 24.20 8.02 21.47
CA ASP A 432 24.74 8.16 22.82
C ASP A 432 25.90 9.17 22.80
N PHE A 433 25.81 10.24 23.61
CA PHE A 433 26.86 11.24 23.77
C PHE A 433 27.80 10.79 24.90
N VAL A 434 28.94 10.21 24.52
CA VAL A 434 29.99 9.78 25.46
C VAL A 434 30.92 10.95 25.75
N ASN A 435 31.02 11.37 27.01
CA ASN A 435 31.92 12.45 27.42
C ASN A 435 33.39 11.98 27.38
N VAL A 436 34.28 12.77 26.76
CA VAL A 436 35.65 12.34 26.45
C VAL A 436 36.54 12.24 27.68
N SER A 437 36.37 13.11 28.68
CA SER A 437 37.23 13.09 29.89
C SER A 437 36.83 12.03 30.91
N THR A 438 35.60 11.52 30.86
CA THR A 438 35.09 10.49 31.78
C THR A 438 34.88 9.11 31.14
N GLY A 439 34.83 9.02 29.81
CA GLY A 439 34.52 7.80 29.06
C GLY A 439 33.07 7.30 29.22
N LYS A 440 32.20 8.04 29.91
CA LYS A 440 30.82 7.63 30.24
C LYS A 440 29.81 8.27 29.28
N VAL A 441 28.72 7.57 29.02
CA VAL A 441 27.53 8.14 28.37
C VAL A 441 26.97 9.24 29.29
N ALA A 442 26.98 10.48 28.81
CA ALA A 442 26.42 11.63 29.52
C ALA A 442 24.93 11.81 29.19
N GLN A 443 24.52 11.49 27.97
CA GLN A 443 23.12 11.55 27.53
C GLN A 443 22.87 10.58 26.37
N SER A 444 21.68 10.00 26.31
CA SER A 444 21.17 9.22 25.17
C SER A 444 19.95 9.92 24.57
N ASN A 445 19.87 10.01 23.25
CA ASN A 445 18.75 10.65 22.54
C ASN A 445 18.39 9.86 21.27
N TYR A 446 17.15 9.98 20.80
CA TYR A 446 16.83 9.67 19.41
C TYR A 446 17.09 10.90 18.54
N ARG A 447 17.66 10.69 17.35
CA ARG A 447 17.83 11.73 16.33
C ARG A 447 16.58 11.78 15.44
N PHE A 448 15.52 12.42 15.92
CA PHE A 448 14.35 12.72 15.10
C PHE A 448 14.66 13.79 14.03
N ILE A 449 13.92 13.76 12.92
CA ILE A 449 14.04 14.74 11.83
C ILE A 449 12.67 15.26 11.35
N ASP A 450 12.59 16.52 10.93
CA ASP A 450 11.51 16.98 10.05
C ASP A 450 11.62 16.23 8.72
N LYS A 451 10.69 15.30 8.48
CA LYS A 451 10.70 14.42 7.30
C LYS A 451 10.51 15.18 5.99
N ARG A 452 9.97 16.40 6.02
CA ARG A 452 9.82 17.31 4.87
C ARG A 452 11.13 18.05 4.56
N THR A 453 11.81 18.65 5.54
CA THR A 453 13.05 19.42 5.29
C THR A 453 14.34 18.61 5.40
N GLY A 454 14.34 17.46 6.09
CA GLY A 454 15.53 16.71 6.44
C GLY A 454 16.34 17.29 7.61
N THR A 455 15.82 18.33 8.27
CA THR A 455 16.45 19.00 9.42
C THR A 455 16.32 18.13 10.68
N PRO A 456 17.40 17.86 11.43
CA PRO A 456 17.34 17.20 12.73
C PRO A 456 16.75 18.09 13.82
N ASP A 457 16.04 17.49 14.77
CA ASP A 457 15.57 18.22 15.95
C ASP A 457 16.74 18.67 16.84
N PRO A 458 16.74 19.91 17.40
CA PRO A 458 17.82 20.40 18.26
C PRO A 458 17.88 19.66 19.60
N ILE A 459 18.91 18.84 19.80
CA ILE A 459 19.15 18.09 21.04
C ILE A 459 19.79 19.03 22.06
N LYS A 460 19.10 19.29 23.18
CA LYS A 460 19.66 20.01 24.33
C LYS A 460 20.69 19.12 25.04
N ILE A 461 21.87 19.66 25.33
CA ILE A 461 22.97 18.95 26.00
C ILE A 461 23.83 19.94 26.81
N ALA A 462 24.55 19.46 27.81
CA ALA A 462 25.53 20.28 28.54
C ALA A 462 26.73 20.68 27.64
N PRO A 463 27.42 21.80 27.94
CA PRO A 463 28.67 22.15 27.28
C PRO A 463 29.79 21.18 27.65
N GLY A 464 30.68 20.87 26.72
CA GLY A 464 31.80 19.94 26.96
C GLY A 464 32.33 19.26 25.70
N THR A 465 33.23 18.29 25.88
CA THR A 465 33.78 17.46 24.80
C THR A 465 33.16 16.06 24.82
N TYR A 466 32.66 15.62 23.67
CA TYR A 466 31.92 14.36 23.51
C TYR A 466 32.40 13.59 22.27
N ARG A 467 32.02 12.32 22.21
CA ARG A 467 31.94 11.51 20.99
C ARG A 467 30.50 11.00 20.88
N ILE A 468 29.97 10.93 19.66
CA ILE A 468 28.68 10.32 19.39
C ILE A 468 28.92 8.85 19.04
N THR A 469 28.28 7.94 19.78
CA THR A 469 28.34 6.49 19.55
C THR A 469 26.91 5.95 19.42
N ARG A 470 26.77 4.66 19.09
CA ARG A 470 25.48 3.97 19.02
C ARG A 470 25.55 2.63 19.77
N ALA A 471 24.78 2.48 20.84
CA ALA A 471 24.67 1.20 21.55
C ALA A 471 24.36 0.02 20.60
N GLY A 472 25.08 -1.10 20.76
CA GLY A 472 24.93 -2.29 19.91
C GLY A 472 25.56 -2.18 18.51
N SER A 473 26.15 -1.04 18.16
CA SER A 473 26.98 -0.83 16.97
C SER A 473 28.42 -0.52 17.38
N SER A 474 29.37 -0.79 16.49
CA SER A 474 30.77 -0.41 16.68
C SER A 474 31.07 1.04 16.26
N PHE A 475 30.10 1.72 15.65
CA PHE A 475 30.17 3.12 15.21
C PHE A 475 30.52 4.13 16.33
N ARG A 476 31.47 5.02 16.02
CA ARG A 476 31.92 6.14 16.86
C ARG A 476 32.25 7.34 15.98
N SER A 477 31.93 8.55 16.43
CA SER A 477 32.39 9.79 15.79
C SER A 477 33.76 10.23 16.30
N ALA A 478 34.43 11.07 15.53
CA ALA A 478 35.50 11.94 16.02
C ALA A 478 34.99 12.84 17.17
N VAL A 479 35.93 13.43 17.92
CA VAL A 479 35.61 14.29 19.07
C VAL A 479 34.90 15.56 18.62
N ILE A 480 33.78 15.87 19.28
CA ILE A 480 33.02 17.10 19.12
C ILE A 480 33.14 17.96 20.39
N THR A 481 33.28 19.28 20.19
CA THR A 481 33.23 20.27 21.28
C THR A 481 31.90 21.00 21.20
N VAL A 482 31.21 21.16 22.33
CA VAL A 482 29.93 21.86 22.43
C VAL A 482 30.11 23.09 23.33
N ALA A 483 29.93 24.28 22.76
CA ALA A 483 30.12 25.57 23.43
C ALA A 483 28.86 26.00 24.21
N PRO A 484 29.00 26.65 25.37
CA PRO A 484 27.87 27.09 26.18
C PRO A 484 27.02 28.15 25.46
N ASN A 485 25.71 28.05 25.62
CA ASN A 485 24.71 29.01 25.14
C ASN A 485 24.77 29.19 23.61
N THR A 486 24.84 28.05 22.91
CA THR A 486 24.86 27.99 21.44
C THR A 486 24.02 26.82 20.91
N THR A 487 23.46 27.02 19.72
CA THR A 487 22.90 25.98 18.86
C THR A 487 23.92 25.66 17.76
N GLY A 488 24.57 24.49 17.86
CA GLY A 488 25.64 24.05 16.95
C GLY A 488 25.19 23.03 15.91
N ARG A 489 25.67 23.14 14.67
CA ARG A 489 25.51 22.16 13.59
C ARG A 489 26.70 21.19 13.56
N ILE A 490 26.41 19.89 13.60
CA ILE A 490 27.38 18.80 13.60
C ILE A 490 27.09 17.86 12.42
N ASP A 491 27.89 17.95 11.35
CA ASP A 491 27.81 17.03 10.20
C ASP A 491 28.77 15.85 10.40
N ILE A 492 28.24 14.63 10.51
CA ILE A 492 29.03 13.41 10.73
C ILE A 492 29.03 12.55 9.45
N LEU A 493 30.21 12.20 8.97
CA LEU A 493 30.39 11.27 7.86
C LEU A 493 30.00 9.86 8.31
N VAL A 494 29.09 9.18 7.59
CA VAL A 494 28.69 7.80 7.89
C VAL A 494 28.81 6.90 6.67
N SER A 495 29.39 5.73 6.87
CA SER A 495 29.42 4.66 5.87
C SER A 495 28.05 3.98 5.76
N LYS A 496 27.77 3.45 4.56
CA LYS A 496 26.67 2.50 4.33
C LYS A 496 26.79 1.29 5.25
N GLY A 497 25.67 0.60 5.48
CA GLY A 497 25.66 -0.73 6.09
C GLY A 497 25.41 -1.79 5.02
N SER A 498 25.83 -3.02 5.27
CA SER A 498 25.52 -4.15 4.38
C SER A 498 24.40 -5.01 4.94
N ILE A 499 23.61 -5.64 4.06
CA ILE A 499 22.68 -6.72 4.44
C ILE A 499 23.20 -8.01 3.80
N ARG A 500 23.32 -9.07 4.60
CA ARG A 500 23.52 -10.45 4.14
C ARG A 500 22.49 -11.38 4.74
N PHE A 501 22.21 -12.47 4.05
CA PHE A 501 21.39 -13.57 4.55
C PHE A 501 22.29 -14.75 4.93
N GLN A 502 21.82 -15.61 5.82
CA GLN A 502 22.49 -16.89 6.13
C GLN A 502 21.47 -17.91 6.64
N TYR A 503 21.85 -19.18 6.63
CA TYR A 503 21.14 -20.17 7.43
C TYR A 503 21.59 -20.08 8.89
N LYS A 504 20.63 -19.95 9.81
CA LYS A 504 20.88 -19.76 11.24
C LYS A 504 21.80 -20.82 11.82
N ASP A 505 21.50 -22.08 11.50
CA ASP A 505 22.17 -23.25 12.05
C ASP A 505 23.31 -23.77 11.13
N ASN A 506 23.48 -23.15 9.96
CA ASN A 506 24.47 -23.50 8.94
C ASN A 506 25.02 -22.25 8.19
N PRO A 507 25.68 -21.32 8.89
CA PRO A 507 25.99 -19.97 8.37
C PRO A 507 27.01 -19.93 7.21
N ASN A 508 27.65 -21.08 6.89
CA ASN A 508 28.59 -21.22 5.79
C ASN A 508 27.93 -21.68 4.48
N ARG A 509 26.68 -22.17 4.52
CA ARG A 509 25.92 -22.55 3.33
C ARG A 509 25.36 -21.29 2.64
N PRO A 510 25.64 -21.06 1.33
CA PRO A 510 25.05 -19.93 0.61
C PRO A 510 23.54 -20.12 0.46
N VAL A 511 22.79 -19.01 0.52
CA VAL A 511 21.32 -19.00 0.38
C VAL A 511 20.95 -18.71 -1.09
N SER A 512 21.40 -19.58 -2.00
CA SER A 512 21.24 -19.41 -3.46
C SER A 512 19.81 -19.59 -3.98
N GLU A 513 18.93 -20.19 -3.18
CA GLU A 513 17.54 -20.54 -3.53
C GLU A 513 16.59 -19.34 -3.47
N TYR A 514 16.96 -18.30 -2.71
CA TYR A 514 16.05 -17.23 -2.33
C TYR A 514 16.48 -15.86 -2.83
N THR A 515 15.47 -15.00 -3.05
CA THR A 515 15.61 -13.58 -3.38
C THR A 515 14.81 -12.74 -2.40
N ALA A 516 15.40 -11.63 -1.98
CA ALA A 516 14.83 -10.70 -1.03
C ALA A 516 14.44 -9.40 -1.75
N ARG A 517 13.18 -8.98 -1.57
CA ARG A 517 12.71 -7.64 -1.90
C ARG A 517 12.89 -6.76 -0.68
N ILE A 518 13.78 -5.78 -0.78
CA ILE A 518 14.22 -4.91 0.33
C ILE A 518 13.74 -3.49 0.03
N ASN A 519 12.83 -2.98 0.84
CA ASN A 519 12.26 -1.63 0.70
C ASN A 519 12.73 -0.74 1.85
N GLN A 520 13.24 0.46 1.57
CA GLN A 520 13.57 1.42 2.63
C GLN A 520 12.26 2.01 3.20
N SER A 521 12.05 1.91 4.52
CA SER A 521 10.76 2.21 5.18
C SER A 521 10.40 3.72 5.26
N VAL A 522 10.99 4.54 4.39
CA VAL A 522 10.65 5.95 4.18
C VAL A 522 9.66 6.03 3.01
N ALA A 523 8.67 6.93 3.09
CA ALA A 523 7.62 7.02 2.07
C ALA A 523 8.18 7.37 0.67
N GLY A 524 8.20 6.40 -0.24
CA GLY A 524 8.82 6.54 -1.57
C GLY A 524 10.33 6.23 -1.61
N GLY A 525 10.83 5.49 -0.62
CA GLY A 525 12.18 4.93 -0.64
C GLY A 525 12.39 3.92 -1.79
N PRO A 526 13.65 3.66 -2.17
CA PRO A 526 13.98 2.68 -3.19
C PRO A 526 13.61 1.26 -2.76
N LEU A 527 12.98 0.53 -3.68
CA LEU A 527 12.83 -0.91 -3.63
C LEU A 527 14.02 -1.57 -4.35
N PHE A 528 14.69 -2.47 -3.66
CA PHE A 528 15.79 -3.28 -4.19
C PHE A 528 15.39 -4.76 -4.27
N THR A 529 16.06 -5.50 -5.15
CA THR A 529 16.05 -6.97 -5.18
C THR A 529 17.49 -7.45 -4.99
N GLN A 530 17.71 -8.34 -4.02
CA GLN A 530 19.00 -8.95 -3.68
C GLN A 530 18.85 -10.49 -3.77
N ARG A 531 19.84 -11.21 -4.29
CA ARG A 531 19.89 -12.67 -4.14
C ARG A 531 20.47 -13.01 -2.76
N CYS A 532 19.94 -14.02 -2.07
CA CYS A 532 20.29 -14.25 -0.67
C CYS A 532 21.71 -14.84 -0.47
N ASP A 533 22.40 -15.23 -1.53
CA ASP A 533 23.84 -15.53 -1.56
C ASP A 533 24.74 -14.28 -1.70
N GLU A 534 24.18 -13.10 -1.92
CA GLU A 534 24.91 -11.83 -2.09
C GLU A 534 25.00 -11.01 -0.81
N ILE A 535 25.99 -10.11 -0.76
CA ILE A 535 26.10 -9.05 0.26
C ILE A 535 26.04 -7.71 -0.46
N ILE A 536 25.07 -6.87 -0.12
CA ILE A 536 24.84 -5.57 -0.79
C ILE A 536 24.83 -4.44 0.24
N GLU A 537 25.43 -3.30 -0.13
CA GLU A 537 25.45 -2.07 0.66
C GLU A 537 24.19 -1.21 0.47
N TYR A 538 23.63 -0.76 1.59
CA TYR A 538 22.43 0.07 1.68
C TYR A 538 22.70 1.37 2.46
N ASP A 539 21.97 2.42 2.10
CA ASP A 539 22.06 3.70 2.79
C ASP A 539 21.55 3.60 4.25
N PRO A 540 22.14 4.34 5.21
CA PRO A 540 21.59 4.51 6.55
C PRO A 540 20.07 4.77 6.57
N GLY A 541 19.32 3.89 7.23
CA GLY A 541 17.86 3.97 7.34
C GLY A 541 17.22 2.71 7.94
N GLN A 542 15.89 2.66 7.88
CA GLN A 542 15.07 1.51 8.25
C GLN A 542 14.67 0.74 7.00
N TYR A 543 14.48 -0.57 7.10
CA TYR A 543 14.19 -1.45 5.95
C TYR A 543 13.13 -2.50 6.27
N ASN A 544 12.25 -2.78 5.32
CA ASN A 544 11.36 -3.93 5.33
C ASN A 544 11.79 -4.92 4.24
N ILE A 545 11.90 -6.18 4.61
CA ILE A 545 12.46 -7.26 3.81
C ILE A 545 11.40 -8.34 3.63
N LEU A 546 11.14 -8.73 2.38
CA LEU A 546 10.28 -9.86 2.01
C LEU A 546 11.10 -10.87 1.22
N ILE A 547 11.25 -12.08 1.75
CA ILE A 547 12.01 -13.18 1.14
C ILE A 547 11.03 -14.16 0.52
N ASN A 548 11.31 -14.62 -0.70
CA ASN A 548 10.46 -15.53 -1.49
C ASN A 548 10.44 -17.01 -1.00
N THR A 549 10.61 -17.24 0.31
CA THR A 549 10.47 -18.57 0.92
C THR A 549 9.02 -19.07 0.86
N LEU A 550 8.80 -20.34 1.22
CA LEU A 550 7.45 -20.90 1.42
C LEU A 550 7.29 -21.38 2.88
N PRO A 551 6.36 -20.82 3.67
CA PRO A 551 5.64 -19.56 3.45
C PRO A 551 6.60 -18.36 3.33
N PRO A 552 6.18 -17.22 2.76
CA PRO A 552 7.03 -16.04 2.59
C PRO A 552 7.49 -15.46 3.93
N THR A 553 8.80 -15.22 4.07
CA THR A 553 9.39 -14.66 5.29
C THR A 553 9.43 -13.14 5.21
N THR A 554 8.86 -12.46 6.20
CA THR A 554 9.04 -11.02 6.41
C THR A 554 10.03 -10.76 7.54
N ALA A 555 10.87 -9.74 7.37
CA ALA A 555 11.75 -9.22 8.40
C ALA A 555 11.82 -7.70 8.32
N SER A 556 11.73 -7.02 9.47
CA SER A 556 11.93 -5.57 9.56
C SER A 556 13.28 -5.28 10.20
N LEU A 557 14.12 -4.50 9.51
CA LEU A 557 15.28 -3.82 10.07
C LEU A 557 14.80 -2.47 10.62
N PRO A 558 14.58 -2.31 11.94
CA PRO A 558 14.22 -1.02 12.51
C PRO A 558 15.36 0.00 12.35
N GLU A 559 16.61 -0.47 12.18
CA GLU A 559 17.73 0.36 11.76
C GLU A 559 18.87 -0.46 11.16
N LEU A 560 19.49 0.06 10.09
CA LEU A 560 20.75 -0.43 9.54
C LEU A 560 21.96 0.17 10.29
N LYS A 561 22.97 -0.66 10.57
CA LYS A 561 24.19 -0.22 11.25
C LYS A 561 25.18 0.42 10.27
N PHE A 562 25.99 1.39 10.72
CA PHE A 562 26.87 2.17 9.84
C PHE A 562 28.24 1.48 9.71
N GLY A 563 28.65 1.12 8.50
CA GLY A 563 29.91 0.41 8.24
C GLY A 563 29.94 -1.05 8.71
N GLU A 564 28.81 -1.60 9.16
CA GLU A 564 28.66 -2.98 9.63
C GLU A 564 27.78 -3.80 8.66
N THR A 565 27.95 -5.12 8.66
CA THR A 565 27.02 -6.04 7.97
C THR A 565 25.97 -6.54 8.95
N THR A 566 24.71 -6.15 8.75
CA THR A 566 23.57 -6.77 9.44
C THR A 566 23.24 -8.10 8.78
N VAL A 567 22.92 -9.10 9.60
CA VAL A 567 22.67 -10.49 9.18
C VAL A 567 21.19 -10.81 9.36
N ILE A 568 20.58 -11.41 8.34
CA ILE A 568 19.24 -11.98 8.41
C ILE A 568 19.35 -13.51 8.45
N ASP A 569 18.95 -14.08 9.58
CA ASP A 569 18.87 -15.53 9.77
C ASP A 569 17.62 -16.11 9.10
N ILE A 570 17.84 -17.07 8.21
CA ILE A 570 16.82 -17.91 7.58
C ILE A 570 16.95 -19.32 8.17
N LYS A 571 15.84 -20.07 8.28
CA LYS A 571 15.88 -21.50 8.65
C LYS A 571 16.12 -22.36 7.41
N GLU A 572 16.89 -23.44 7.53
CA GLU A 572 16.95 -24.44 6.45
C GLU A 572 15.57 -25.09 6.25
N ASN A 573 15.20 -25.30 4.98
CA ASN A 573 13.95 -25.90 4.55
C ASN A 573 13.85 -27.39 4.93
N GLY A 574 12.63 -27.90 4.98
CA GLY A 574 12.33 -29.34 4.92
C GLY A 574 11.36 -29.60 3.78
N THR A 575 11.35 -30.83 3.27
CA THR A 575 10.57 -31.20 2.08
C THR A 575 9.27 -31.87 2.50
N LEU A 576 8.13 -31.33 2.09
CA LEU A 576 6.85 -32.04 2.12
C LEU A 576 6.78 -32.95 0.89
N ALA A 577 6.45 -34.23 1.08
CA ALA A 577 6.23 -35.18 -0.02
C ALA A 577 4.86 -35.86 0.13
N ILE A 578 4.05 -35.84 -0.94
CA ILE A 578 2.76 -36.54 -0.97
C ILE A 578 2.93 -37.91 -1.62
N GLU A 579 2.87 -38.96 -0.81
CA GLU A 579 3.24 -40.33 -1.20
C GLU A 579 2.18 -41.05 -2.05
N ASN A 580 0.91 -40.64 -1.97
CA ASN A 580 -0.16 -41.33 -2.66
C ASN A 580 -0.51 -40.68 -4.01
N GLY A 581 -1.10 -41.49 -4.91
CA GLY A 581 -1.54 -41.09 -6.25
C GLY A 581 -2.75 -40.15 -6.29
N PHE A 582 -2.96 -39.34 -5.25
CA PHE A 582 -4.02 -38.35 -5.15
C PHE A 582 -3.90 -37.30 -6.26
N LYS A 583 -5.03 -36.92 -6.88
CA LYS A 583 -5.06 -35.94 -7.97
C LYS A 583 -6.02 -34.81 -7.64
N GLY A 584 -5.54 -33.57 -7.72
CA GLY A 584 -6.36 -32.40 -7.42
C GLY A 584 -5.54 -31.17 -7.05
N VAL A 585 -6.20 -30.22 -6.38
CA VAL A 585 -5.55 -29.06 -5.75
C VAL A 585 -5.74 -29.18 -4.25
N VAL A 586 -4.68 -28.99 -3.48
CA VAL A 586 -4.71 -28.98 -2.02
C VAL A 586 -4.15 -27.66 -1.52
N GLN A 587 -4.79 -27.07 -0.51
CA GLN A 587 -4.38 -25.79 0.02
C GLN A 587 -3.56 -25.98 1.30
N LEU A 588 -2.36 -25.43 1.31
CA LEU A 588 -1.46 -25.44 2.45
C LEU A 588 -1.64 -24.18 3.28
N TRP A 589 -1.78 -24.37 4.58
CA TRP A 589 -2.00 -23.33 5.57
C TRP A 589 -0.90 -23.39 6.63
N SER A 590 -0.29 -22.25 6.96
CA SER A 590 0.80 -22.13 7.94
C SER A 590 0.29 -21.51 9.23
N LEU A 591 0.83 -21.92 10.38
CA LEU A 591 0.57 -21.27 11.66
C LEU A 591 1.27 -19.89 11.74
N VAL A 592 0.49 -18.81 11.72
CA VAL A 592 0.92 -17.42 11.87
C VAL A 592 0.41 -16.89 13.20
N GLY A 593 1.33 -16.65 14.15
CA GLY A 593 1.00 -16.31 15.53
C GLY A 593 0.26 -17.45 16.23
N GLY A 594 -1.07 -17.37 16.28
CA GLY A 594 -1.96 -18.42 16.81
C GLY A 594 -2.97 -18.99 15.80
N ASN A 595 -3.05 -18.44 14.59
CA ASN A 595 -4.04 -18.85 13.58
C ASN A 595 -3.37 -19.59 12.43
N TYR A 596 -4.08 -20.54 11.80
CA TYR A 596 -3.67 -21.05 10.50
C TYR A 596 -4.17 -20.11 9.40
N GLU A 597 -3.31 -19.76 8.45
CA GLU A 597 -3.65 -18.91 7.30
C GLU A 597 -3.16 -19.56 5.98
N PRO A 598 -3.93 -19.50 4.88
CA PRO A 598 -3.57 -20.13 3.61
C PRO A 598 -2.43 -19.37 2.92
N PHE A 599 -1.42 -20.11 2.42
CA PHE A 599 -0.25 -19.50 1.76
C PHE A 599 0.12 -20.12 0.40
N TYR A 600 -0.35 -21.33 0.08
CA TYR A 600 0.03 -22.01 -1.17
C TYR A 600 -1.02 -23.03 -1.63
N ASP A 601 -1.35 -23.03 -2.93
CA ASP A 601 -2.22 -24.03 -3.58
C ASP A 601 -1.36 -25.05 -4.35
N PHE A 602 -1.13 -26.24 -3.78
CA PHE A 602 -0.32 -27.28 -4.39
C PHE A 602 -1.16 -28.14 -5.34
N ARG A 603 -0.70 -28.32 -6.58
CA ARG A 603 -1.40 -29.12 -7.61
C ARG A 603 -0.75 -30.50 -7.71
N LEU A 604 -1.52 -31.53 -7.40
CA LEU A 604 -1.08 -32.92 -7.33
C LEU A 604 -1.54 -33.68 -8.59
N ASN A 605 -0.60 -34.34 -9.28
CA ASN A 605 -0.82 -35.04 -10.54
C ASN A 605 -1.02 -36.57 -10.38
N GLY A 606 -0.79 -37.08 -9.18
CA GLY A 606 -0.81 -38.47 -8.77
C GLY A 606 0.48 -39.24 -9.05
N ASN A 607 1.61 -38.55 -9.28
CA ASN A 607 2.95 -39.16 -9.32
C ASN A 607 3.75 -38.72 -8.09
N PRO A 608 4.01 -39.59 -7.10
CA PRO A 608 4.69 -39.21 -5.86
C PRO A 608 6.08 -38.58 -6.06
N ALA A 609 6.78 -38.90 -7.16
CA ALA A 609 8.07 -38.29 -7.48
C ALA A 609 7.98 -36.79 -7.81
N ASP A 610 6.87 -36.34 -8.40
CA ASP A 610 6.63 -34.93 -8.75
C ASP A 610 5.98 -34.14 -7.59
N GLN A 611 5.49 -34.83 -6.56
CA GLN A 611 4.67 -34.27 -5.49
C GLN A 611 5.50 -33.86 -4.27
N LYS A 612 6.64 -33.22 -4.52
CA LYS A 612 7.53 -32.67 -3.48
C LYS A 612 7.51 -31.15 -3.47
N LEU A 613 7.53 -30.56 -2.27
CA LEU A 613 7.51 -29.11 -2.07
C LEU A 613 8.36 -28.73 -0.84
N ASP A 614 9.33 -27.86 -1.03
CA ASP A 614 10.16 -27.36 0.07
C ASP A 614 9.46 -26.24 0.84
N LEU A 615 9.43 -26.39 2.17
CA LEU A 615 8.76 -25.51 3.12
C LEU A 615 9.70 -25.17 4.28
N LEU A 616 9.52 -24.00 4.89
CA LEU A 616 10.25 -23.64 6.10
C LEU A 616 9.77 -24.44 7.33
N PRO A 617 10.61 -24.66 8.35
CA PRO A 617 10.24 -25.41 9.55
C PRO A 617 9.17 -24.71 10.38
N GLY A 618 8.06 -25.42 10.61
CA GLY A 618 6.86 -24.89 11.26
C GLY A 618 5.69 -25.88 11.28
N SER A 619 4.56 -25.40 11.83
CA SER A 619 3.31 -26.16 11.96
C SER A 619 2.33 -25.81 10.85
N TYR A 620 1.74 -26.84 10.24
CA TYR A 620 0.96 -26.70 9.02
C TYR A 620 -0.37 -27.46 9.06
N LYS A 621 -1.30 -27.01 8.22
CA LYS A 621 -2.50 -27.74 7.81
C LYS A 621 -2.49 -27.92 6.30
N VAL A 622 -3.09 -29.01 5.83
CA VAL A 622 -3.55 -29.18 4.45
C VAL A 622 -5.07 -29.32 4.44
N PHE A 623 -5.72 -28.64 3.49
CA PHE A 623 -7.13 -28.80 3.16
C PHE A 623 -7.26 -29.37 1.75
N PHE A 624 -8.09 -30.38 1.59
CA PHE A 624 -8.28 -31.09 0.32
C PHE A 624 -9.69 -31.69 0.21
N PHE A 625 -10.10 -32.03 -1.02
CA PHE A 625 -11.39 -32.67 -1.27
C PHE A 625 -11.21 -34.15 -1.63
N LYS A 626 -11.94 -35.02 -0.94
CA LYS A 626 -11.92 -36.48 -1.13
C LYS A 626 -13.35 -37.00 -1.04
N ASP A 627 -13.77 -37.81 -2.01
CA ASP A 627 -15.13 -38.37 -2.12
C ASP A 627 -16.26 -37.32 -1.98
N GLY A 628 -16.04 -36.13 -2.55
CA GLY A 628 -16.97 -35.00 -2.51
C GLY A 628 -17.02 -34.23 -1.18
N LYS A 629 -16.18 -34.57 -0.20
CA LYS A 629 -16.10 -33.92 1.12
C LYS A 629 -14.78 -33.18 1.30
N GLU A 630 -14.83 -32.04 1.97
CA GLU A 630 -13.64 -31.34 2.45
C GLU A 630 -13.03 -32.11 3.63
N GLN A 631 -11.70 -32.23 3.66
CA GLN A 631 -10.91 -32.89 4.70
C GLN A 631 -9.77 -31.96 5.12
N GLU A 632 -9.43 -31.96 6.42
CA GLU A 632 -8.23 -31.30 6.95
C GLU A 632 -7.28 -32.30 7.60
N MET A 633 -5.98 -32.05 7.49
CA MET A 633 -4.94 -32.73 8.27
C MET A 633 -3.89 -31.74 8.77
N LYS A 634 -3.26 -32.04 9.91
CA LYS A 634 -2.18 -31.25 10.51
C LYS A 634 -0.86 -31.99 10.35
N PHE A 635 0.21 -31.26 10.03
CA PHE A 635 1.57 -31.80 9.92
C PHE A 635 2.61 -30.79 10.43
N GLN A 636 3.87 -31.21 10.54
CA GLN A 636 5.01 -30.40 11.00
C GLN A 636 6.16 -30.58 10.03
N ILE A 637 6.79 -29.48 9.60
CA ILE A 637 8.05 -29.54 8.82
C ILE A 637 9.21 -29.23 9.76
N LYS A 638 10.31 -29.99 9.63
CA LYS A 638 11.58 -29.79 10.33
C LYS A 638 12.67 -29.45 9.32
N SER A 639 13.69 -28.70 9.74
CA SER A 639 14.85 -28.40 8.88
C SER A 639 15.52 -29.68 8.39
N ASN A 640 15.95 -29.71 7.14
CA ASN A 640 16.72 -30.79 6.52
C ASN A 640 16.07 -32.19 6.61
N ALA A 641 14.74 -32.26 6.71
CA ALA A 641 13.99 -33.50 6.83
C ALA A 641 12.85 -33.59 5.81
N GLU A 642 12.65 -34.78 5.26
CA GLU A 642 11.47 -35.09 4.44
C GLU A 642 10.29 -35.48 5.35
N THR A 643 9.13 -34.89 5.10
CA THR A 643 7.87 -35.15 5.80
C THR A 643 6.90 -35.77 4.82
N LEU A 644 6.64 -37.07 5.02
CA LEU A 644 5.75 -37.89 4.21
C LEU A 644 4.29 -37.66 4.61
N LEU A 645 3.39 -37.57 3.63
CA LEU A 645 1.96 -37.36 3.86
C LEU A 645 1.11 -38.14 2.84
N THR A 646 0.01 -38.73 3.30
CA THR A 646 -0.95 -39.50 2.48
C THR A 646 -2.35 -38.91 2.63
N LEU A 647 -2.98 -38.53 1.52
CA LEU A 647 -4.26 -37.80 1.47
C LEU A 647 -5.49 -38.71 1.29
#